data_AF-A0A8J3RE73-F1
#
_entry.id   AF-A0A8J3RE73-F1
#
_cell.length_a   1.000
_cell.length_b   1.000
_cell.length_c   1.000
_cell.angle_alpha   90.00
_cell.angle_beta   90.00
_cell.angle_gamma   90.00
#
_symmetry.space_group_name_H-M   'P 1'
#
loop_
_entity.id
_entity.type
_entity.pdbx_description
1 polymer ?
#
loop_
_entity_poly.entity_id
_entity_poly.type
_entity_poly.pdbx_seq_one_letter_code
_entity_poly.pdbx_strand_id
1 'polypeptide(L)'
;MPDAIDTFVGELSKAWTAYKSWGYDIPGSYVSVYFGFDENDNPGLTLPFGDHIFDQLEGSVIILPSAPASDRYRYLAYHELFHVMQYYFIPKLNLITDLPSVNWWMEATAEWATHRMYNQTDPSASGWDIYSSASDIFLSEPQRALNSSTWPWEAHKRQYGAFILAQYLTEQTDSNFVLHSWESMGLTQLPMEVIKDVIEGYNLEVRNVLTGFWAANYRLAVDALDLSRFLGISVGYRDPHASTLWPVKLAGNRPARAVEQTLLQGGSANGSIRVSAGGASYLEFTGSSTDQSMLTLQVQEQDPHLRPMLDYLLVSWPVSSSRPSGTPSRWSRLAGDGEISVMLDPGEMGTLIVIRSDLIGGSGAADDSSVRIDWNASMVDGGTRPNSALNNLWSTQEAAAGCADWSGGDGVQSTLLPGGKRAWFFSDTFLGDPSKRSPGTEVSYIRNSIVLQGGSSLRTITGGSTCGENDSGKDFWDRYAKTPVGEGGQYWTGDAKVSIANGTSDVVKFYYEGIGDENTRAAYVRFPQTDLTTRTTMSVSPTKLQDCSARPPYPIIWGASLLDHEGMTYIYGWEADGTSAEKPLYLARTASTVDPADQSQWRYFSGTAADGSAQWTSSCAASKPLQSKSEVDFSVIHLNGRFWLVHHTPASEAPGKIVAVPATTAWGFGSDQVDLFTPPETKTNPNHSSVYGARVHADVNSDKGRIVISYTVSTSAINLTCWTRGYYFPDNYQPRFIDVPTTAFFSAKT
;
A
#
# COMPACT_ATOMS: atom_id res chain seq x y z
N MET A 1 36.18 -49.31 8.45
CA MET A 1 37.17 -48.22 8.62
C MET A 1 37.80 -47.75 7.31
N PRO A 2 38.10 -48.60 6.30
CA PRO A 2 38.52 -48.11 4.97
C PRO A 2 37.46 -47.21 4.30
N ASP A 3 36.19 -47.61 4.33
CA ASP A 3 35.13 -46.93 3.57
C ASP A 3 34.80 -45.49 4.03
N ALA A 4 35.02 -45.14 5.29
CA ALA A 4 34.63 -43.83 5.85
C ALA A 4 35.62 -42.72 5.49
N ILE A 5 36.92 -43.01 5.57
CA ILE A 5 37.98 -42.07 5.16
C ILE A 5 37.93 -41.88 3.65
N ASP A 6 37.79 -42.97 2.88
CA ASP A 6 37.68 -42.89 1.42
C ASP A 6 36.44 -42.11 0.97
N THR A 7 35.30 -42.30 1.66
CA THR A 7 34.08 -41.51 1.41
C THR A 7 34.31 -40.03 1.71
N PHE A 8 34.88 -39.70 2.88
CA PHE A 8 35.14 -38.32 3.26
C PHE A 8 36.09 -37.62 2.27
N VAL A 9 37.21 -38.24 1.92
CA VAL A 9 38.18 -37.71 0.95
C VAL A 9 37.54 -37.54 -0.43
N GLY A 10 36.69 -38.48 -0.84
CA GLY A 10 35.93 -38.39 -2.08
C GLY A 10 34.98 -37.20 -2.11
N GLU A 11 34.20 -36.98 -1.05
CA GLU A 11 33.28 -35.83 -0.96
C GLU A 11 34.03 -34.50 -0.80
N LEU A 12 35.12 -34.45 -0.03
CA LEU A 12 35.98 -33.28 0.13
C LEU A 12 36.57 -32.86 -1.23
N SER A 13 37.00 -33.81 -2.05
CA SER A 13 37.55 -33.54 -3.40
C SER A 13 36.49 -32.95 -4.35
N LYS A 14 35.23 -33.39 -4.23
CA LYS A 14 34.11 -32.81 -5.00
C LYS A 14 33.83 -31.38 -4.54
N ALA A 15 33.74 -31.16 -3.24
CA ALA A 15 33.51 -29.84 -2.66
C ALA A 15 34.62 -28.86 -3.03
N TRP A 16 35.88 -29.29 -2.97
CA TRP A 16 37.04 -28.50 -3.41
C TRP A 16 36.88 -27.99 -4.84
N THR A 17 36.57 -28.91 -5.76
CA THR A 17 36.38 -28.58 -7.17
C THR A 17 35.21 -27.62 -7.36
N ALA A 18 34.10 -27.86 -6.66
CA ALA A 18 32.91 -27.02 -6.73
C ALA A 18 33.17 -25.60 -6.19
N TYR A 19 33.76 -25.46 -5.00
CA TYR A 19 34.05 -24.17 -4.39
C TYR A 19 35.03 -23.34 -5.24
N LYS A 20 36.06 -23.96 -5.82
CA LYS A 20 36.91 -23.28 -6.81
C LYS A 20 36.13 -22.84 -8.04
N SER A 21 35.21 -23.67 -8.54
CA SER A 21 34.36 -23.30 -9.69
C SER A 21 33.37 -22.17 -9.37
N TRP A 22 33.02 -21.98 -8.09
CA TRP A 22 32.19 -20.87 -7.61
C TRP A 22 33.00 -19.59 -7.33
N GLY A 23 34.32 -19.60 -7.55
CA GLY A 23 35.21 -18.44 -7.40
C GLY A 23 35.95 -18.34 -6.07
N TYR A 24 35.81 -19.32 -5.17
CA TYR A 24 36.50 -19.28 -3.88
C TYR A 24 37.97 -19.69 -4.02
N ASP A 25 38.86 -18.91 -3.41
CA ASP A 25 40.27 -19.22 -3.26
C ASP A 25 40.57 -19.88 -1.91
N ILE A 26 41.75 -20.49 -1.82
CA ILE A 26 42.14 -21.39 -0.72
C ILE A 26 43.48 -20.91 -0.19
N PRO A 27 43.65 -20.81 1.14
CA PRO A 27 44.95 -20.53 1.71
C PRO A 27 45.89 -21.74 1.53
N GLY A 28 46.89 -21.59 0.67
CA GLY A 28 47.94 -22.60 0.45
C GLY A 28 47.63 -23.64 -0.63
N SER A 29 48.49 -24.66 -0.76
CA SER A 29 48.38 -25.71 -1.78
C SER A 29 47.80 -27.04 -1.28
N TYR A 30 47.53 -27.17 0.03
CA TYR A 30 46.97 -28.37 0.65
C TYR A 30 46.14 -28.02 1.89
N VAL A 31 45.27 -28.96 2.30
CA VAL A 31 44.52 -28.94 3.57
C VAL A 31 44.82 -30.24 4.30
N SER A 32 45.20 -30.12 5.57
CA SER A 32 45.46 -31.29 6.42
C SER A 32 44.18 -31.70 7.15
N VAL A 33 43.83 -32.98 7.06
CA VAL A 33 42.65 -33.55 7.73
C VAL A 33 43.10 -34.57 8.76
N TYR A 34 42.72 -34.37 10.03
CA TYR A 34 43.04 -35.29 11.11
C TYR A 34 41.76 -35.94 11.66
N PHE A 35 41.78 -37.26 11.77
CA PHE A 35 40.70 -38.06 12.37
C PHE A 35 41.10 -38.49 13.79
N GLY A 36 40.13 -38.60 14.70
CA GLY A 36 40.34 -39.25 16.01
C GLY A 36 40.36 -38.33 17.23
N PHE A 37 39.79 -37.13 17.14
CA PHE A 37 39.73 -36.18 18.26
C PHE A 37 38.30 -36.11 18.83
N ASP A 38 38.05 -36.81 19.94
CA ASP A 38 36.73 -36.95 20.57
C ASP A 38 36.56 -36.08 21.85
N GLU A 39 37.24 -34.94 21.94
CA GLU A 39 37.04 -34.02 23.07
C GLU A 39 35.75 -33.18 22.87
N ASN A 40 34.88 -33.14 23.88
CA ASN A 40 33.66 -32.30 23.95
C ASN A 40 32.61 -32.51 22.84
N ASP A 41 32.27 -33.75 22.46
CA ASP A 41 31.27 -34.02 21.41
C ASP A 41 31.54 -33.25 20.10
N ASN A 42 32.84 -33.14 19.72
CA ASN A 42 33.31 -32.39 18.56
C ASN A 42 32.54 -32.74 17.27
N PRO A 43 31.75 -31.81 16.69
CA PRO A 43 31.05 -32.06 15.45
C PRO A 43 31.99 -32.07 14.24
N GLY A 44 33.21 -31.53 14.35
CA GLY A 44 34.08 -31.10 13.26
C GLY A 44 34.62 -29.70 13.61
N LEU A 45 35.91 -29.45 13.37
CA LEU A 45 36.54 -28.16 13.66
C LEU A 45 37.60 -27.80 12.62
N THR A 46 37.45 -26.63 11.98
CA THR A 46 38.46 -26.09 11.07
C THR A 46 39.24 -24.93 11.69
N LEU A 47 40.56 -25.10 11.80
CA LEU A 47 41.47 -24.08 12.33
C LEU A 47 42.18 -23.31 11.19
N PRO A 48 42.30 -21.96 11.31
CA PRO A 48 42.95 -21.10 10.31
C PRO A 48 44.47 -21.22 10.30
N PHE A 49 45.06 -21.73 11.39
CA PHE A 49 46.50 -21.88 11.59
C PHE A 49 46.73 -23.27 12.17
N GLY A 50 47.55 -24.09 11.53
CA GLY A 50 47.60 -25.48 11.96
C GLY A 50 48.71 -26.35 11.42
N ASP A 51 49.96 -25.91 11.47
CA ASP A 51 50.97 -26.94 11.73
C ASP A 51 52.02 -26.53 12.78
N HIS A 52 51.55 -26.23 13.99
CA HIS A 52 52.40 -26.22 15.19
C HIS A 52 52.55 -27.61 15.83
N ILE A 53 51.89 -28.65 15.29
CA ILE A 53 52.07 -30.04 15.76
C ILE A 53 53.29 -30.68 15.06
N PHE A 54 53.63 -30.27 13.84
CA PHE A 54 54.73 -30.80 13.02
C PHE A 54 55.63 -29.73 12.34
N ASP A 55 55.66 -28.49 12.83
CA ASP A 55 56.59 -27.42 12.43
C ASP A 55 56.48 -26.93 10.96
N GLN A 56 55.30 -26.95 10.33
CA GLN A 56 55.06 -26.31 9.02
C GLN A 56 54.13 -25.09 9.13
N LEU A 57 54.44 -24.01 8.42
CA LEU A 57 53.70 -22.74 8.53
C LEU A 57 52.64 -22.53 7.45
N GLU A 58 52.26 -23.57 6.71
CA GLU A 58 51.37 -23.43 5.56
C GLU A 58 50.17 -24.39 5.65
N GLY A 59 48.95 -23.88 5.47
CA GLY A 59 47.72 -24.66 5.33
C GLY A 59 46.74 -24.61 6.52
N SER A 60 45.45 -24.66 6.19
CA SER A 60 44.36 -24.83 7.17
C SER A 60 44.22 -26.29 7.59
N VAL A 61 43.68 -26.52 8.79
CA VAL A 61 43.48 -27.86 9.35
C VAL A 61 42.02 -28.14 9.60
N ILE A 62 41.56 -29.32 9.19
CA ILE A 62 40.25 -29.89 9.55
C ILE A 62 40.48 -31.00 10.57
N ILE A 63 39.80 -30.91 11.72
CA ILE A 63 39.82 -31.90 12.79
C ILE A 63 38.45 -32.57 12.85
N LEU A 64 38.43 -33.90 12.78
CA LEU A 64 37.21 -34.70 12.78
C LEU A 64 37.18 -35.69 13.97
N PRO A 65 35.99 -36.05 14.47
CA PRO A 65 35.85 -37.06 15.51
C PRO A 65 36.29 -38.45 15.01
N SER A 66 36.49 -39.39 15.93
CA SER A 66 36.99 -40.75 15.62
C SER A 66 35.97 -41.60 14.86
N ALA A 67 34.68 -41.33 15.05
CA ALA A 67 33.58 -42.01 14.36
C ALA A 67 32.37 -41.07 14.18
N PRO A 68 32.39 -40.14 13.20
CA PRO A 68 31.19 -39.44 12.79
C PRO A 68 30.07 -40.44 12.48
N ALA A 69 28.83 -40.09 12.81
CA ALA A 69 27.67 -40.84 12.35
C ALA A 69 27.71 -40.94 10.81
N SER A 70 27.21 -42.06 10.25
CA SER A 70 27.36 -42.36 8.80
C SER A 70 26.76 -41.30 7.88
N ASP A 71 25.80 -40.54 8.37
CA ASP A 71 25.14 -39.41 7.70
C ASP A 71 25.94 -38.09 7.77
N ARG A 72 26.93 -37.98 8.66
CA ARG A 72 27.70 -36.74 8.86
C ARG A 72 28.96 -36.61 8.00
N TYR A 73 29.50 -37.69 7.44
CA TYR A 73 30.76 -37.62 6.67
C TYR A 73 30.68 -36.65 5.48
N ARG A 74 29.56 -36.66 4.74
CA ARG A 74 29.36 -35.76 3.60
C ARG A 74 29.13 -34.32 4.05
N TYR A 75 28.27 -34.14 5.05
CA TYR A 75 27.98 -32.83 5.65
C TYR A 75 29.27 -32.15 6.13
N LEU A 76 30.09 -32.84 6.91
CA LEU A 76 31.35 -32.30 7.45
C LEU A 76 32.37 -32.00 6.36
N ALA A 77 32.43 -32.82 5.31
CA ALA A 77 33.34 -32.55 4.19
C ALA A 77 32.98 -31.24 3.48
N TYR A 78 31.70 -30.92 3.36
CA TYR A 78 31.22 -29.69 2.72
C TYR A 78 31.40 -28.49 3.66
N HIS A 79 30.89 -28.60 4.89
CA HIS A 79 30.90 -27.52 5.89
C HIS A 79 32.32 -27.09 6.26
N GLU A 80 33.16 -28.03 6.71
CA GLU A 80 34.51 -27.72 7.20
C GLU A 80 35.44 -27.24 6.08
N LEU A 81 35.29 -27.79 4.88
CA LEU A 81 36.08 -27.30 3.75
C LEU A 81 35.70 -25.87 3.37
N PHE A 82 34.45 -25.47 3.51
CA PHE A 82 34.05 -24.09 3.23
C PHE A 82 34.68 -23.11 4.23
N HIS A 83 34.87 -23.48 5.49
CA HIS A 83 35.65 -22.67 6.44
C HIS A 83 37.09 -22.43 5.98
N VAL A 84 37.73 -23.43 5.38
CA VAL A 84 39.06 -23.25 4.78
C VAL A 84 39.05 -22.14 3.73
N MET A 85 38.03 -22.12 2.87
CA MET A 85 37.86 -21.11 1.83
C MET A 85 37.67 -19.71 2.44
N GLN A 86 36.83 -19.60 3.47
CA GLN A 86 36.55 -18.34 4.16
C GLN A 86 37.82 -17.73 4.76
N TYR A 87 38.73 -18.55 5.32
CA TYR A 87 39.99 -18.06 5.89
C TYR A 87 40.92 -17.38 4.89
N TYR A 88 40.73 -17.58 3.59
CA TYR A 88 41.44 -16.80 2.56
C TYR A 88 41.07 -15.31 2.63
N PHE A 89 39.81 -15.01 2.94
CA PHE A 89 39.24 -13.67 2.90
C PHE A 89 39.21 -12.98 4.28
N ILE A 90 39.20 -13.76 5.36
CA ILE A 90 39.06 -13.21 6.71
C ILE A 90 40.41 -12.64 7.21
N PRO A 91 40.48 -11.36 7.57
CA PRO A 91 41.67 -10.79 8.18
C PRO A 91 41.99 -11.49 9.51
N LYS A 92 43.26 -11.85 9.73
CA LYS A 92 43.73 -12.48 10.98
C LYS A 92 43.39 -11.66 12.23
N LEU A 93 43.34 -10.33 12.10
CA LEU A 93 43.00 -9.45 13.21
C LEU A 93 41.59 -9.73 13.72
N ASN A 94 40.60 -9.85 12.83
CA ASN A 94 39.21 -10.08 13.22
C ASN A 94 39.02 -11.41 13.96
N LEU A 95 39.77 -12.45 13.56
CA LEU A 95 39.76 -13.76 14.23
C LEU A 95 40.26 -13.69 15.68
N ILE A 96 41.06 -12.67 16.02
CA ILE A 96 41.67 -12.48 17.34
C ILE A 96 40.86 -11.47 18.17
N THR A 97 40.35 -10.41 17.55
CA THR A 97 39.77 -9.27 18.27
C THR A 97 38.26 -9.27 18.39
N ASP A 98 37.53 -9.88 17.44
CA ASP A 98 36.06 -9.88 17.45
C ASP A 98 35.51 -11.13 16.74
N LEU A 99 35.89 -12.28 17.27
CA LEU A 99 35.53 -13.58 16.70
C LEU A 99 34.01 -13.81 16.62
N PRO A 100 33.17 -13.46 17.62
CA PRO A 100 31.71 -13.65 17.49
C PRO A 100 31.10 -12.91 16.29
N SER A 101 31.58 -11.70 16.00
CA SER A 101 31.08 -10.85 14.91
C SER A 101 31.47 -11.34 13.52
N VAL A 102 32.50 -12.18 13.42
CA VAL A 102 32.87 -12.88 12.17
C VAL A 102 32.25 -14.27 12.09
N ASN A 103 32.27 -15.01 13.21
CA ASN A 103 31.89 -16.41 13.28
C ASN A 103 30.45 -16.65 12.83
N TRP A 104 29.53 -15.72 13.12
CA TRP A 104 28.14 -15.94 12.77
C TRP A 104 27.92 -16.08 11.25
N TRP A 105 28.65 -15.29 10.46
CA TRP A 105 28.58 -15.33 9.00
C TRP A 105 29.38 -16.49 8.43
N MET A 106 30.47 -16.89 9.10
CA MET A 106 31.22 -18.10 8.76
C MET A 106 30.33 -19.33 8.83
N GLU A 107 29.66 -19.56 9.95
CA GLU A 107 28.76 -20.71 10.12
C GLU A 107 27.56 -20.65 9.17
N ALA A 108 26.92 -19.48 9.07
CA ALA A 108 25.77 -19.30 8.19
C ALA A 108 26.08 -19.63 6.72
N THR A 109 27.23 -19.18 6.22
CA THR A 109 27.58 -19.38 4.81
C THR A 109 28.21 -20.75 4.54
N ALA A 110 28.81 -21.40 5.56
CA ALA A 110 29.20 -22.81 5.47
C ALA A 110 27.97 -23.73 5.36
N GLU A 111 26.89 -23.43 6.09
CA GLU A 111 25.62 -24.15 5.96
C GLU A 111 24.94 -23.91 4.60
N TRP A 112 24.95 -22.66 4.13
CA TRP A 112 24.49 -22.34 2.77
C TRP A 112 25.29 -23.08 1.68
N ALA A 113 26.62 -23.13 1.81
CA ALA A 113 27.48 -23.82 0.86
C ALA A 113 27.26 -25.34 0.89
N THR A 114 27.02 -25.90 2.07
CA THR A 114 26.68 -27.32 2.26
C THR A 114 25.37 -27.67 1.57
N HIS A 115 24.31 -26.87 1.78
CA HIS A 115 23.04 -27.03 1.08
C HIS A 115 23.20 -26.95 -0.44
N ARG A 116 23.93 -25.95 -0.94
CA ARG A 116 24.23 -25.79 -2.37
C ARG A 116 24.99 -26.99 -2.93
N MET A 117 25.91 -27.56 -2.16
CA MET A 117 26.64 -28.77 -2.55
C MET A 117 25.74 -30.00 -2.67
N TYR A 118 24.83 -30.21 -1.70
CA TYR A 118 23.86 -31.30 -1.78
C TYR A 118 22.97 -31.14 -3.02
N ASN A 119 22.45 -29.93 -3.28
CA ASN A 119 21.65 -29.66 -4.48
C ASN A 119 22.40 -29.90 -5.80
N GLN A 120 23.71 -29.62 -5.84
CA GLN A 120 24.52 -29.80 -7.04
C GLN A 120 24.94 -31.27 -7.25
N THR A 121 25.16 -32.03 -6.17
CA THR A 121 25.77 -33.37 -6.26
C THR A 121 24.77 -34.50 -6.11
N ASP A 122 24.00 -34.50 -5.02
CA ASP A 122 23.03 -35.55 -4.66
C ASP A 122 22.08 -35.02 -3.57
N PRO A 123 20.90 -34.49 -3.95
CA PRO A 123 19.96 -33.87 -3.02
C PRO A 123 19.24 -34.88 -2.13
N SER A 124 19.47 -36.19 -2.30
CA SER A 124 18.82 -37.27 -1.55
C SER A 124 19.78 -38.07 -0.66
N ALA A 125 21.03 -37.65 -0.63
CA ALA A 125 22.11 -38.29 0.10
C ALA A 125 21.90 -38.35 1.61
N SER A 126 22.47 -39.35 2.29
CA SER A 126 22.48 -39.34 3.76
C SER A 126 23.04 -38.02 4.33
N GLY A 127 22.33 -37.44 5.30
CA GLY A 127 22.67 -36.17 5.94
C GLY A 127 22.34 -34.90 5.16
N TRP A 128 21.62 -35.00 4.03
CA TRP A 128 21.27 -33.85 3.19
C TRP A 128 20.47 -32.76 3.91
N ASP A 129 19.76 -33.09 4.98
CA ASP A 129 18.90 -32.21 5.76
C ASP A 129 19.62 -31.56 6.96
N ILE A 130 20.83 -32.03 7.31
CA ILE A 130 21.58 -31.59 8.49
C ILE A 130 21.88 -30.08 8.46
N TYR A 131 22.05 -29.49 7.26
CA TYR A 131 22.30 -28.05 7.14
C TYR A 131 21.19 -27.18 7.75
N SER A 132 19.96 -27.70 7.73
CA SER A 132 18.79 -27.02 8.27
C SER A 132 18.59 -27.27 9.77
N SER A 133 19.50 -28.00 10.42
CA SER A 133 19.32 -28.52 11.78
C SER A 133 19.11 -27.44 12.84
N ALA A 134 19.58 -26.22 12.60
CA ALA A 134 19.47 -25.05 13.46
C ALA A 134 18.50 -23.96 12.94
N SER A 135 17.75 -24.25 11.87
CA SER A 135 16.76 -23.30 11.31
C SER A 135 15.70 -22.87 12.34
N ASP A 136 15.28 -23.77 13.23
CA ASP A 136 14.34 -23.50 14.31
C ASP A 136 14.92 -22.58 15.39
N ILE A 137 16.22 -22.67 15.67
CA ILE A 137 16.88 -21.80 16.64
C ILE A 137 16.89 -20.34 16.14
N PHE A 138 17.19 -20.14 14.85
CA PHE A 138 17.13 -18.80 14.24
C PHE A 138 15.70 -18.25 14.18
N LEU A 139 14.75 -19.05 13.71
CA LEU A 139 13.36 -18.65 13.49
C LEU A 139 12.51 -18.55 14.78
N SER A 140 12.99 -19.10 15.90
CA SER A 140 12.34 -18.98 17.21
C SER A 140 12.72 -17.71 17.99
N GLU A 141 13.78 -17.00 17.55
CA GLU A 141 14.23 -15.75 18.16
C GLU A 141 14.39 -14.63 17.11
N PRO A 142 13.33 -14.30 16.32
CA PRO A 142 13.42 -13.27 15.28
C PRO A 142 13.76 -11.88 15.84
N GLN A 143 13.45 -11.62 17.11
CA GLN A 143 13.65 -10.33 17.76
C GLN A 143 15.12 -10.00 18.08
N ARG A 144 15.99 -11.02 18.09
CA ARG A 144 17.42 -10.85 18.36
C ARG A 144 18.12 -10.21 17.17
N ALA A 145 19.33 -9.69 17.42
CA ALA A 145 20.12 -9.11 16.35
C ALA A 145 20.39 -10.14 15.25
N LEU A 146 20.49 -9.67 14.00
CA LEU A 146 20.69 -10.56 12.86
C LEU A 146 22.00 -11.37 13.01
N ASN A 147 23.07 -10.69 13.40
CA ASN A 147 24.39 -11.24 13.75
C ASN A 147 24.51 -11.73 15.20
N SER A 148 23.41 -11.96 15.91
CA SER A 148 23.46 -12.50 17.26
C SER A 148 24.15 -13.87 17.27
N SER A 149 25.20 -13.98 18.09
CA SER A 149 26.14 -15.10 18.08
C SER A 149 26.56 -15.45 19.50
N THR A 150 26.63 -16.75 19.82
CA THR A 150 27.26 -17.25 21.04
C THR A 150 28.76 -17.49 20.81
N TRP A 151 29.50 -17.85 21.85
CA TRP A 151 30.93 -18.17 21.68
C TRP A 151 31.14 -19.32 20.65
N PRO A 152 32.25 -19.30 19.90
CA PRO A 152 32.45 -20.04 18.64
C PRO A 152 32.54 -21.56 18.76
N TRP A 153 32.78 -22.08 19.96
CA TRP A 153 33.12 -23.50 20.20
C TRP A 153 31.89 -24.38 20.48
N GLU A 154 30.67 -23.84 20.34
CA GLU A 154 29.44 -24.56 20.62
C GLU A 154 28.67 -24.93 19.34
N ALA A 155 28.48 -26.22 19.11
CA ALA A 155 27.77 -26.77 17.96
C ALA A 155 26.27 -26.42 17.93
N HIS A 156 25.69 -26.37 16.73
CA HIS A 156 24.24 -26.29 16.48
C HIS A 156 23.54 -25.10 17.18
N LYS A 157 24.07 -23.89 16.96
CA LYS A 157 23.58 -22.62 17.53
C LYS A 157 22.90 -21.73 16.50
N ARG A 158 22.39 -20.57 16.94
CA ARG A 158 21.63 -19.61 16.14
C ARG A 158 22.33 -19.21 14.83
N GLN A 159 23.67 -19.07 14.86
CA GLN A 159 24.44 -18.68 13.68
C GLN A 159 24.39 -19.69 12.53
N TYR A 160 24.29 -20.98 12.82
CA TYR A 160 24.14 -22.02 11.79
C TYR A 160 22.81 -21.81 11.05
N GLY A 161 21.73 -21.54 11.78
CA GLY A 161 20.41 -21.23 11.22
C GLY A 161 20.33 -19.91 10.44
N ALA A 162 21.32 -19.02 10.58
CA ALA A 162 21.36 -17.77 9.84
C ALA A 162 21.70 -17.95 8.35
N PHE A 163 21.97 -19.18 7.89
CA PHE A 163 22.08 -19.51 6.45
C PHE A 163 20.87 -19.03 5.64
N ILE A 164 19.69 -18.94 6.29
CA ILE A 164 18.45 -18.45 5.68
C ILE A 164 18.65 -17.04 5.10
N LEU A 165 19.45 -16.18 5.75
CA LEU A 165 19.82 -14.86 5.22
C LEU A 165 20.68 -14.98 3.96
N ALA A 166 21.71 -15.83 3.99
CA ALA A 166 22.59 -16.05 2.83
C ALA A 166 21.79 -16.60 1.63
N GLN A 167 20.86 -17.52 1.89
CA GLN A 167 19.94 -18.05 0.88
C GLN A 167 19.04 -16.94 0.33
N TYR A 168 18.40 -16.15 1.20
CA TYR A 168 17.54 -15.05 0.77
C TYR A 168 18.29 -14.04 -0.12
N LEU A 169 19.48 -13.59 0.31
CA LEU A 169 20.29 -12.61 -0.41
C LEU A 169 20.76 -13.15 -1.76
N THR A 170 21.20 -14.41 -1.82
CA THR A 170 21.53 -15.10 -3.08
C THR A 170 20.32 -15.13 -4.02
N GLU A 171 19.12 -15.33 -3.49
CA GLU A 171 17.90 -15.33 -4.28
C GLU A 171 17.44 -13.93 -4.71
N GLN A 172 17.75 -12.87 -3.96
CA GLN A 172 17.43 -11.50 -4.36
C GLN A 172 18.41 -10.93 -5.39
N THR A 173 19.59 -11.54 -5.51
CA THR A 173 20.68 -11.04 -6.33
C THR A 173 21.09 -12.12 -7.34
N ASP A 174 22.26 -12.75 -7.13
CA ASP A 174 22.78 -13.83 -7.94
C ASP A 174 23.57 -14.83 -7.08
N SER A 175 24.14 -15.85 -7.73
CA SER A 175 24.88 -16.93 -7.08
C SER A 175 26.18 -16.53 -6.38
N ASN A 176 26.64 -15.29 -6.54
CA ASN A 176 27.93 -14.77 -6.09
C ASN A 176 27.80 -13.81 -4.90
N PHE A 177 26.59 -13.50 -4.41
CA PHE A 177 26.41 -12.60 -3.26
C PHE A 177 27.31 -12.96 -2.07
N VAL A 178 27.32 -14.24 -1.68
CA VAL A 178 28.14 -14.72 -0.57
C VAL A 178 29.63 -14.53 -0.86
N LEU A 179 30.07 -14.79 -2.09
CA LEU A 179 31.47 -14.56 -2.50
C LEU A 179 31.81 -13.06 -2.40
N HIS A 180 30.99 -12.18 -2.97
CA HIS A 180 31.19 -10.73 -2.91
C HIS A 180 31.24 -10.22 -1.47
N SER A 181 30.46 -10.81 -0.55
CA SER A 181 30.54 -10.46 0.88
C SER A 181 31.90 -10.80 1.48
N TRP A 182 32.51 -11.92 1.08
CA TRP A 182 33.84 -12.31 1.54
C TRP A 182 34.95 -11.50 0.85
N GLU A 183 34.87 -11.27 -0.45
CA GLU A 183 35.82 -10.45 -1.21
C GLU A 183 35.88 -9.00 -0.73
N SER A 184 34.75 -8.49 -0.21
CA SER A 184 34.64 -7.12 0.31
C SER A 184 35.21 -6.95 1.71
N MET A 185 35.70 -8.02 2.37
CA MET A 185 36.28 -7.93 3.71
C MET A 185 37.62 -7.19 3.72
N GLY A 186 37.60 -5.91 4.10
CA GLY A 186 38.80 -5.14 4.42
C GLY A 186 39.41 -5.51 5.78
N LEU A 187 40.61 -4.97 6.05
CA LEU A 187 41.43 -5.31 7.24
C LEU A 187 40.74 -5.16 8.61
N THR A 188 39.73 -4.28 8.70
CA THR A 188 39.00 -3.97 9.94
C THR A 188 37.49 -4.09 9.79
N GLN A 189 36.99 -4.50 8.62
CA GLN A 189 35.55 -4.58 8.39
C GLN A 189 34.98 -5.85 8.99
N LEU A 190 33.73 -5.76 9.47
CA LEU A 190 32.96 -6.90 9.96
C LEU A 190 31.94 -7.36 8.90
N PRO A 191 31.52 -8.64 8.92
CA PRO A 191 30.57 -9.18 7.94
C PRO A 191 29.31 -8.35 7.76
N MET A 192 28.76 -7.80 8.83
CA MET A 192 27.52 -7.03 8.75
C MET A 192 27.69 -5.71 7.98
N GLU A 193 28.88 -5.10 8.06
CA GLU A 193 29.21 -3.87 7.32
C GLU A 193 29.36 -4.18 5.82
N VAL A 194 30.07 -5.26 5.47
CA VAL A 194 30.25 -5.64 4.07
C VAL A 194 28.97 -6.19 3.44
N ILE A 195 28.10 -6.88 4.18
CA ILE A 195 26.78 -7.30 3.69
C ILE A 195 25.96 -6.08 3.28
N LYS A 196 25.99 -5.02 4.11
CA LYS A 196 25.34 -3.75 3.81
C LYS A 196 25.88 -3.15 2.51
N ASP A 197 27.21 -3.04 2.38
CA ASP A 197 27.85 -2.47 1.20
C ASP A 197 27.57 -3.29 -0.08
N VAL A 198 27.55 -4.63 0.02
CA VAL A 198 27.24 -5.51 -1.12
C VAL A 198 25.77 -5.39 -1.53
N ILE A 199 24.83 -5.33 -0.58
CA ILE A 199 23.40 -5.07 -0.87
C ILE A 199 23.27 -3.77 -1.68
N GLU A 200 23.92 -2.70 -1.23
CA GLU A 200 23.89 -1.40 -1.92
C GLU A 200 24.56 -1.48 -3.31
N GLY A 201 25.61 -2.29 -3.46
CA GLY A 201 26.26 -2.58 -4.75
C GLY A 201 25.36 -3.25 -5.78
N TYR A 202 24.32 -3.99 -5.33
CA TYR A 202 23.28 -4.53 -6.19
C TYR A 202 22.14 -3.55 -6.50
N ASN A 203 22.28 -2.27 -6.12
CA ASN A 203 21.23 -1.25 -6.18
C ASN A 203 19.99 -1.62 -5.36
N LEU A 204 20.17 -2.39 -4.29
CA LEU A 204 19.11 -2.73 -3.36
C LEU A 204 19.20 -1.84 -2.11
N GLU A 205 18.05 -1.48 -1.56
CA GLU A 205 17.97 -0.75 -0.30
C GLU A 205 17.94 -1.74 0.87
N VAL A 206 18.89 -1.63 1.80
CA VAL A 206 19.00 -2.49 3.01
C VAL A 206 17.67 -2.59 3.75
N ARG A 207 16.99 -1.46 3.89
CA ARG A 207 15.67 -1.36 4.51
C ARG A 207 14.63 -2.27 3.86
N ASN A 208 14.54 -2.23 2.52
CA ASN A 208 13.60 -3.08 1.79
C ASN A 208 14.03 -4.54 1.87
N VAL A 209 15.33 -4.86 1.71
CA VAL A 209 15.86 -6.22 1.84
C VAL A 209 15.50 -6.85 3.20
N LEU A 210 15.69 -6.13 4.30
CA LEU A 210 15.33 -6.64 5.63
C LEU A 210 13.81 -6.76 5.83
N THR A 211 13.03 -5.82 5.28
CA THR A 211 11.56 -5.91 5.30
C THR A 211 11.08 -7.16 4.54
N GLY A 212 11.62 -7.40 3.35
CA GLY A 212 11.32 -8.56 2.53
C GLY A 212 11.77 -9.87 3.17
N PHE A 213 12.98 -9.89 3.76
CA PHE A 213 13.53 -11.05 4.47
C PHE A 213 12.64 -11.48 5.64
N TRP A 214 12.22 -10.55 6.49
CA TRP A 214 11.38 -10.89 7.64
C TRP A 214 9.93 -11.19 7.27
N ALA A 215 9.41 -10.62 6.17
CA ALA A 215 8.13 -11.03 5.59
C ALA A 215 8.21 -12.44 4.98
N ALA A 216 9.32 -12.78 4.31
CA ALA A 216 9.59 -14.11 3.80
C ALA A 216 9.72 -15.14 4.92
N ASN A 217 10.44 -14.82 5.99
CA ASN A 217 10.57 -15.68 7.18
C ASN A 217 9.25 -15.91 7.89
N TYR A 218 8.36 -14.92 7.96
CA TYR A 218 7.04 -15.12 8.55
C TYR A 218 6.23 -16.20 7.82
N ARG A 219 6.35 -16.25 6.49
CA ARG A 219 5.58 -17.12 5.61
C ARG A 219 6.24 -18.48 5.35
N LEU A 220 7.57 -18.50 5.20
CA LEU A 220 8.36 -19.65 4.75
C LEU A 220 7.76 -20.31 3.50
N ALA A 221 7.38 -19.49 2.53
CA ALA A 221 6.64 -19.91 1.34
C ALA A 221 7.21 -19.28 0.07
N VAL A 222 6.73 -19.75 -1.08
CA VAL A 222 7.00 -19.13 -2.39
C VAL A 222 6.59 -17.67 -2.41
N ASP A 223 7.15 -16.91 -3.33
CA ASP A 223 6.94 -15.47 -3.36
C ASP A 223 5.46 -15.04 -3.54
N ALA A 224 5.08 -13.91 -2.95
CA ALA A 224 3.77 -13.29 -3.13
C ALA A 224 3.91 -12.02 -3.99
N LEU A 225 3.86 -12.18 -5.31
CA LEU A 225 4.24 -11.16 -6.29
C LEU A 225 3.62 -9.77 -6.06
N ASP A 226 2.38 -9.69 -5.60
CA ASP A 226 1.71 -8.40 -5.38
C ASP A 226 2.25 -7.67 -4.15
N LEU A 227 2.51 -8.40 -3.06
CA LEU A 227 3.19 -7.85 -1.89
C LEU A 227 4.67 -7.54 -2.22
N SER A 228 5.33 -8.36 -3.03
CA SER A 228 6.69 -8.09 -3.49
C SER A 228 6.78 -6.82 -4.33
N ARG A 229 5.83 -6.62 -5.25
CA ARG A 229 5.71 -5.40 -6.06
C ARG A 229 5.47 -4.18 -5.18
N PHE A 230 4.65 -4.32 -4.13
CA PHE A 230 4.42 -3.25 -3.16
C PHE A 230 5.68 -2.88 -2.38
N LEU A 231 6.50 -3.85 -1.95
CA LEU A 231 7.72 -3.61 -1.19
C LEU A 231 8.94 -3.30 -2.06
N GLY A 232 8.87 -3.55 -3.37
CA GLY A 232 10.01 -3.46 -4.28
C GLY A 232 11.06 -4.55 -4.07
N ILE A 233 10.72 -5.63 -3.35
CA ILE A 233 11.62 -6.76 -3.02
C ILE A 233 10.80 -8.04 -2.83
N SER A 234 11.37 -9.22 -3.07
CA SER A 234 10.66 -10.49 -2.86
C SER A 234 10.32 -10.73 -1.39
N VAL A 235 9.16 -11.32 -1.11
CA VAL A 235 8.70 -11.70 0.24
C VAL A 235 8.56 -13.21 0.41
N GLY A 236 9.31 -13.99 -0.35
CA GLY A 236 9.33 -15.45 -0.25
C GLY A 236 10.63 -16.07 -0.73
N TYR A 237 10.61 -17.39 -0.85
CA TYR A 237 11.77 -18.20 -1.22
C TYR A 237 11.50 -19.01 -2.50
N ARG A 238 12.51 -19.12 -3.35
CA ARG A 238 12.55 -20.07 -4.48
C ARG A 238 12.97 -21.46 -4.00
N ASP A 239 13.73 -21.53 -2.90
CA ASP A 239 14.11 -22.80 -2.31
C ASP A 239 12.90 -23.61 -1.80
N PRO A 240 12.69 -24.85 -2.27
CA PRO A 240 11.56 -25.66 -1.84
C PRO A 240 11.65 -26.07 -0.36
N HIS A 241 12.85 -26.10 0.22
CA HIS A 241 13.06 -26.45 1.63
C HIS A 241 12.49 -25.41 2.58
N ALA A 242 12.30 -24.17 2.13
CA ALA A 242 11.64 -23.12 2.92
C ALA A 242 10.27 -23.55 3.44
N SER A 243 9.44 -24.15 2.58
CA SER A 243 8.08 -24.55 2.95
C SER A 243 7.96 -25.96 3.53
N THR A 244 9.00 -26.78 3.38
CA THR A 244 8.93 -28.24 3.64
C THR A 244 9.85 -28.72 4.75
N LEU A 245 11.03 -28.11 4.92
CA LEU A 245 12.07 -28.58 5.84
C LEU A 245 12.37 -27.58 6.97
N TRP A 246 12.65 -26.31 6.63
CA TRP A 246 13.02 -25.29 7.63
C TRP A 246 12.01 -25.11 8.77
N PRO A 247 10.68 -25.28 8.56
CA PRO A 247 9.74 -25.06 9.65
C PRO A 247 9.43 -26.33 10.46
N VAL A 248 9.93 -27.51 10.11
CA VAL A 248 9.46 -28.80 10.67
C VAL A 248 9.65 -28.91 12.18
N LYS A 249 10.71 -28.29 12.72
CA LYS A 249 11.00 -28.28 14.17
C LYS A 249 10.34 -27.13 14.93
N LEU A 250 9.71 -26.18 14.24
CA LEU A 250 9.04 -25.04 14.86
C LEU A 250 7.67 -25.42 15.42
N ALA A 251 7.28 -24.82 16.53
CA ALA A 251 5.93 -24.95 17.07
C ALA A 251 4.90 -24.48 16.03
N GLY A 252 4.02 -25.41 15.62
CA GLY A 252 3.02 -25.15 14.59
C GLY A 252 3.60 -24.91 13.19
N ASN A 253 4.87 -25.27 12.94
CA ASN A 253 5.65 -25.01 11.72
C ASN A 253 5.71 -23.53 11.32
N ARG A 254 5.88 -22.64 12.30
CA ARG A 254 5.85 -21.19 12.09
C ARG A 254 6.86 -20.48 13.01
N PRO A 255 7.53 -19.40 12.54
CA PRO A 255 8.44 -18.61 13.37
C PRO A 255 7.77 -18.05 14.62
N ALA A 256 8.52 -17.84 15.69
CA ALA A 256 7.95 -17.40 16.98
C ALA A 256 7.24 -16.04 16.87
N ARG A 257 6.07 -15.92 17.50
CA ARG A 257 5.28 -14.69 17.55
C ARG A 257 5.37 -14.11 18.95
N ALA A 258 5.60 -12.79 19.04
CA ALA A 258 5.68 -12.11 20.32
C ALA A 258 4.29 -11.93 20.96
N VAL A 259 3.25 -11.86 20.12
CA VAL A 259 1.86 -11.63 20.52
C VAL A 259 0.93 -12.43 19.64
N GLU A 260 -0.03 -13.12 20.25
CA GLU A 260 -1.16 -13.75 19.57
C GLU A 260 -2.43 -13.37 20.35
N GLN A 261 -3.34 -12.63 19.72
CA GLN A 261 -4.55 -12.10 20.36
C GLN A 261 -5.80 -12.33 19.50
N THR A 262 -6.93 -12.59 20.15
CA THR A 262 -8.26 -12.56 19.50
C THR A 262 -9.01 -11.37 20.05
N LEU A 263 -9.45 -10.48 19.16
CA LEU A 263 -10.21 -9.29 19.53
C LEU A 263 -11.68 -9.45 19.14
N LEU A 264 -12.56 -9.06 20.06
CA LEU A 264 -13.97 -8.84 19.75
C LEU A 264 -14.13 -7.51 19.01
N GLN A 265 -15.21 -7.35 18.25
CA GLN A 265 -15.56 -6.06 17.65
C GLN A 265 -15.80 -5.01 18.76
N GLY A 266 -15.17 -3.84 18.63
CA GLY A 266 -15.07 -2.80 19.66
C GLY A 266 -14.03 -3.07 20.75
N GLY A 267 -13.33 -4.21 20.69
CA GLY A 267 -12.30 -4.60 21.66
C GLY A 267 -10.95 -3.94 21.38
N SER A 268 -10.09 -3.94 22.41
CA SER A 268 -8.69 -3.50 22.29
C SER A 268 -7.76 -4.34 23.17
N ALA A 269 -6.49 -4.38 22.79
CA ALA A 269 -5.40 -4.97 23.56
C ALA A 269 -4.18 -4.05 23.47
N ASN A 270 -3.30 -4.11 24.46
CA ASN A 270 -2.04 -3.36 24.44
C ASN A 270 -0.92 -4.20 25.03
N GLY A 271 0.31 -3.81 24.75
CA GLY A 271 1.49 -4.46 25.27
C GLY A 271 2.76 -3.80 24.76
N SER A 272 3.87 -4.53 24.89
CA SER A 272 5.17 -4.08 24.42
C SER A 272 5.97 -5.25 23.85
N ILE A 273 6.75 -4.97 22.82
CA ILE A 273 7.73 -5.90 22.25
C ILE A 273 9.14 -5.28 22.33
N ARG A 274 10.14 -6.08 21.99
CA ARG A 274 11.53 -5.64 21.87
C ARG A 274 12.11 -6.11 20.54
N VAL A 275 12.95 -5.29 19.92
CA VAL A 275 13.65 -5.66 18.67
C VAL A 275 15.08 -5.12 18.66
N SER A 276 16.05 -5.97 18.36
CA SER A 276 17.46 -5.60 18.20
C SER A 276 17.81 -5.34 16.74
N ALA A 277 18.98 -4.73 16.47
CA ALA A 277 19.41 -4.34 15.13
C ALA A 277 19.36 -5.49 14.11
N GLY A 278 18.75 -5.25 12.95
CA GLY A 278 18.51 -6.26 11.91
C GLY A 278 17.44 -7.32 12.23
N GLY A 279 16.86 -7.31 13.44
CA GLY A 279 15.83 -8.26 13.88
C GLY A 279 14.40 -7.86 13.52
N ALA A 280 13.44 -8.73 13.86
CA ALA A 280 12.02 -8.46 13.73
C ALA A 280 11.15 -9.06 14.84
N SER A 281 9.94 -8.54 15.01
CA SER A 281 8.91 -9.11 15.89
C SER A 281 7.59 -9.24 15.16
N TYR A 282 6.87 -10.32 15.44
CA TYR A 282 5.56 -10.62 14.85
C TYR A 282 4.46 -10.53 15.91
N LEU A 283 3.40 -9.78 15.60
CA LEU A 283 2.20 -9.71 16.42
C LEU A 283 0.99 -10.12 15.57
N GLU A 284 0.21 -11.07 16.06
CA GLU A 284 -0.96 -11.62 15.38
C GLU A 284 -2.25 -11.25 16.10
N PHE A 285 -3.22 -10.80 15.30
CA PHE A 285 -4.55 -10.44 15.76
C PHE A 285 -5.59 -11.15 14.89
N THR A 286 -6.53 -11.83 15.53
CA THR A 286 -7.68 -12.46 14.86
C THR A 286 -8.96 -11.77 15.30
N GLY A 287 -9.91 -11.63 14.36
CA GLY A 287 -11.24 -11.12 14.68
C GLY A 287 -12.20 -12.23 15.08
N SER A 288 -13.08 -11.95 16.03
CA SER A 288 -14.17 -12.87 16.41
C SER A 288 -15.48 -12.65 15.63
N SER A 289 -15.54 -11.65 14.74
CA SER A 289 -16.77 -11.24 14.05
C SER A 289 -17.05 -12.08 12.81
N THR A 290 -18.34 -12.22 12.48
CA THR A 290 -18.81 -12.74 11.19
C THR A 290 -18.84 -11.69 10.08
N ASP A 291 -18.63 -10.42 10.45
CA ASP A 291 -18.58 -9.28 9.56
C ASP A 291 -17.14 -8.78 9.40
N GLN A 292 -16.92 -7.94 8.39
CA GLN A 292 -15.63 -7.29 8.16
C GLN A 292 -15.23 -6.42 9.35
N SER A 293 -14.00 -6.59 9.83
CA SER A 293 -13.47 -5.83 10.96
C SER A 293 -12.22 -5.06 10.54
N MET A 294 -12.05 -3.88 11.11
CA MET A 294 -10.86 -3.07 10.94
C MET A 294 -9.94 -3.28 12.13
N LEU A 295 -8.74 -3.81 11.87
CA LEU A 295 -7.66 -3.88 12.84
C LEU A 295 -6.81 -2.62 12.73
N THR A 296 -6.76 -1.81 13.79
CA THR A 296 -5.92 -0.61 13.89
C THR A 296 -4.89 -0.79 14.99
N LEU A 297 -3.63 -0.54 14.68
CA LEU A 297 -2.51 -0.55 15.61
C LEU A 297 -1.90 0.83 15.73
N GLN A 298 -1.78 1.29 16.96
CA GLN A 298 -0.95 2.42 17.36
C GLN A 298 0.36 1.87 17.91
N VAL A 299 1.48 2.31 17.35
CA VAL A 299 2.82 1.90 17.79
C VAL A 299 3.61 3.12 18.27
N GLN A 300 4.35 2.93 19.35
CA GLN A 300 5.19 3.96 19.95
C GLN A 300 6.52 3.37 20.39
N GLU A 301 7.60 3.87 19.81
CA GLU A 301 8.97 3.56 20.21
C GLU A 301 9.35 4.32 21.48
N GLN A 302 10.10 3.69 22.38
CA GLN A 302 10.68 4.41 23.52
C GLN A 302 11.74 5.44 23.13
N ASP A 303 12.47 5.18 22.04
CA ASP A 303 13.45 6.11 21.49
C ASP A 303 12.98 6.61 20.10
N PRO A 304 12.44 7.84 20.02
CA PRO A 304 11.97 8.41 18.76
C PRO A 304 13.07 8.57 17.70
N HIS A 305 14.35 8.60 18.09
CA HIS A 305 15.46 8.70 17.14
C HIS A 305 15.62 7.45 16.28
N LEU A 306 15.09 6.31 16.72
CA LEU A 306 15.12 5.05 15.99
C LEU A 306 13.96 4.88 15.00
N ARG A 307 12.97 5.79 14.98
CA ARG A 307 11.83 5.74 14.04
C ARG A 307 12.25 5.58 12.56
N PRO A 308 13.29 6.26 12.04
CA PRO A 308 13.74 6.07 10.66
C PRO A 308 14.33 4.68 10.38
N MET A 309 14.75 3.96 11.43
CA MET A 309 15.35 2.63 11.38
C MET A 309 14.31 1.53 11.65
N LEU A 310 13.03 1.87 11.78
CA LEU A 310 11.97 0.91 12.03
C LEU A 310 10.99 0.86 10.87
N ASP A 311 10.61 -0.36 10.54
CA ASP A 311 9.61 -0.68 9.54
C ASP A 311 8.44 -1.41 10.18
N TYR A 312 7.24 -0.96 9.83
CA TYR A 312 5.99 -1.54 10.30
C TYR A 312 5.18 -1.95 9.07
N LEU A 313 5.05 -3.25 8.89
CA LEU A 313 4.28 -3.86 7.81
C LEU A 313 3.10 -4.60 8.43
N LEU A 314 1.88 -4.15 8.18
CA LEU A 314 0.67 -4.82 8.63
C LEU A 314 0.04 -5.56 7.45
N VAL A 315 -0.15 -6.86 7.58
CA VAL A 315 -0.63 -7.72 6.50
C VAL A 315 -1.81 -8.55 6.98
N SER A 316 -2.87 -8.66 6.18
CA SER A 316 -3.97 -9.59 6.41
C SER A 316 -3.80 -10.88 5.62
N TRP A 317 -4.15 -11.99 6.25
CA TRP A 317 -4.00 -13.34 5.71
C TRP A 317 -5.30 -14.12 5.88
N PRO A 318 -5.77 -14.84 4.86
CA PRO A 318 -6.74 -15.91 5.07
C PRO A 318 -6.14 -16.96 6.00
N VAL A 319 -6.92 -17.47 6.95
CA VAL A 319 -6.45 -18.51 7.87
C VAL A 319 -6.96 -19.88 7.42
N SER A 320 -6.05 -20.84 7.25
CA SER A 320 -6.39 -22.26 7.06
C SER A 320 -5.68 -23.10 8.11
N SER A 321 -6.43 -23.91 8.85
CA SER A 321 -5.88 -24.82 9.86
C SER A 321 -4.99 -24.12 10.90
N SER A 322 -5.39 -22.90 11.31
CA SER A 322 -4.64 -22.03 12.24
C SER A 322 -3.31 -21.48 11.71
N ARG A 323 -3.10 -21.50 10.38
CA ARG A 323 -1.95 -20.87 9.73
C ARG A 323 -2.40 -19.81 8.73
N PRO A 324 -1.68 -18.68 8.60
CA PRO A 324 -1.86 -17.76 7.49
C PRO A 324 -1.61 -18.50 6.19
N SER A 325 -2.46 -18.25 5.21
CA SER A 325 -2.24 -18.75 3.86
C SER A 325 -0.94 -18.18 3.30
N GLY A 326 -0.33 -18.89 2.35
CA GLY A 326 0.82 -18.35 1.64
C GLY A 326 0.49 -17.01 0.96
N THR A 327 -0.75 -16.77 0.56
CA THR A 327 -1.11 -15.53 -0.14
C THR A 327 -1.73 -14.51 0.82
N PRO A 328 -1.17 -13.29 0.95
CA PRO A 328 -1.83 -12.21 1.70
C PRO A 328 -3.05 -11.67 0.94
N SER A 329 -4.04 -11.16 1.69
CA SER A 329 -5.22 -10.50 1.11
C SER A 329 -5.01 -9.00 0.97
N ARG A 330 -4.46 -8.37 2.02
CA ARG A 330 -4.31 -6.91 2.12
C ARG A 330 -3.06 -6.56 2.90
N TRP A 331 -2.52 -5.37 2.67
CA TRP A 331 -1.38 -4.88 3.42
C TRP A 331 -1.33 -3.36 3.49
N SER A 332 -0.63 -2.88 4.51
CA SER A 332 -0.32 -1.48 4.74
C SER A 332 1.09 -1.35 5.31
N ARG A 333 1.75 -0.23 5.03
CA ARG A 333 3.03 0.17 5.62
C ARG A 333 2.83 1.48 6.34
N LEU A 334 3.37 1.61 7.54
CA LEU A 334 3.16 2.79 8.36
C LEU A 334 3.79 4.03 7.72
N ALA A 335 2.99 5.07 7.53
CA ALA A 335 3.41 6.36 6.97
C ALA A 335 3.08 7.50 7.95
N GLY A 336 4.00 7.80 8.88
CA GLY A 336 3.87 8.96 9.77
C GLY A 336 3.58 8.64 11.23
N ASP A 337 2.41 9.06 11.72
CA ASP A 337 2.03 9.36 13.11
C ASP A 337 1.94 8.18 14.12
N GLY A 338 2.31 6.97 13.71
CA GLY A 338 2.27 5.79 14.58
C GLY A 338 1.04 4.91 14.39
N GLU A 339 0.06 5.31 13.57
CA GLU A 339 -1.14 4.52 13.29
C GLU A 339 -1.02 3.69 12.00
N ILE A 340 -1.29 2.39 12.08
CA ILE A 340 -1.35 1.48 10.93
C ILE A 340 -2.56 0.57 11.02
N SER A 341 -3.27 0.38 9.91
CA SER A 341 -4.52 -0.38 9.92
C SER A 341 -4.71 -1.25 8.69
N VAL A 342 -5.48 -2.33 8.84
CA VAL A 342 -5.85 -3.25 7.75
C VAL A 342 -7.26 -3.81 7.95
N MET A 343 -8.00 -4.01 6.86
CA MET A 343 -9.28 -4.73 6.90
C MET A 343 -9.04 -6.23 7.04
N LEU A 344 -9.83 -6.87 7.89
CA LEU A 344 -9.91 -8.32 8.06
C LEU A 344 -11.29 -8.78 7.62
N ASP A 345 -11.34 -9.65 6.62
CA ASP A 345 -12.56 -10.40 6.30
C ASP A 345 -12.80 -11.49 7.36
N PRO A 346 -14.03 -12.02 7.48
CA PRO A 346 -14.32 -13.14 8.38
C PRO A 346 -13.39 -14.33 8.11
N GLY A 347 -12.68 -14.79 9.15
CA GLY A 347 -11.68 -15.86 9.03
C GLY A 347 -10.27 -15.40 8.63
N GLU A 348 -10.02 -14.10 8.53
CA GLU A 348 -8.68 -13.55 8.35
C GLU A 348 -7.97 -13.21 9.68
N MET A 349 -6.65 -13.15 9.58
CA MET A 349 -5.70 -12.75 10.60
C MET A 349 -4.95 -11.52 10.14
N GLY A 350 -4.75 -10.53 11.02
CA GLY A 350 -3.81 -9.43 10.80
C GLY A 350 -2.49 -9.69 11.51
N THR A 351 -1.38 -9.47 10.81
CA THR A 351 -0.03 -9.61 11.36
C THR A 351 0.72 -8.31 11.22
N LEU A 352 1.10 -7.70 12.34
CA LEU A 352 2.07 -6.62 12.36
C LEU A 352 3.48 -7.24 12.41
N ILE A 353 4.28 -6.94 11.39
CA ILE A 353 5.70 -7.24 11.32
C ILE A 353 6.45 -5.94 11.64
N VAL A 354 7.17 -5.95 12.75
CA VAL A 354 8.01 -4.83 13.19
C VAL A 354 9.46 -5.20 12.91
N ILE A 355 10.09 -4.53 11.96
CA ILE A 355 11.47 -4.78 11.55
C ILE A 355 12.35 -3.63 12.00
N ARG A 356 13.53 -3.94 12.51
CA ARG A 356 14.58 -2.97 12.73
C ARG A 356 15.62 -3.07 11.61
N SER A 357 15.72 -2.02 10.80
CA SER A 357 16.44 -2.02 9.53
C SER A 357 17.86 -1.46 9.59
N ASP A 358 18.29 -0.88 10.71
CA ASP A 358 19.70 -0.59 10.94
C ASP A 358 20.49 -1.86 11.24
N LEU A 359 21.73 -1.87 10.77
CA LEU A 359 22.68 -2.96 10.95
C LEU A 359 23.85 -2.47 11.81
N ILE A 360 24.18 -3.22 12.86
CA ILE A 360 25.31 -2.93 13.76
C ILE A 360 26.39 -3.98 13.53
N GLY A 361 27.62 -3.53 13.26
CA GLY A 361 28.77 -4.38 12.92
C GLY A 361 29.05 -5.47 13.96
N GLY A 362 29.31 -5.06 15.20
CA GLY A 362 29.69 -5.96 16.29
C GLY A 362 28.49 -6.68 16.91
N SER A 363 28.55 -8.01 17.00
CA SER A 363 27.47 -8.87 17.52
C SER A 363 27.06 -8.52 18.95
N GLY A 364 28.02 -8.22 19.84
CA GLY A 364 27.71 -7.83 21.22
C GLY A 364 26.95 -6.50 21.30
N ALA A 365 27.41 -5.49 20.56
CA ALA A 365 26.73 -4.20 20.47
C ALA A 365 25.35 -4.31 19.81
N ALA A 366 25.21 -5.20 18.82
CA ALA A 366 23.94 -5.48 18.16
C ALA A 366 22.95 -6.17 19.12
N ASP A 367 23.40 -7.13 19.94
CA ASP A 367 22.55 -7.78 20.94
C ASP A 367 22.08 -6.80 22.02
N ASP A 368 22.96 -5.91 22.49
CA ASP A 368 22.65 -4.88 23.48
C ASP A 368 21.79 -3.72 22.93
N SER A 369 21.57 -3.68 21.62
CA SER A 369 20.86 -2.56 20.97
C SER A 369 19.34 -2.57 21.18
N SER A 370 18.76 -3.61 21.78
CA SER A 370 17.31 -3.86 21.86
C SER A 370 16.46 -2.63 22.22
N VAL A 371 15.56 -2.23 21.32
CA VAL A 371 14.59 -1.14 21.56
C VAL A 371 13.23 -1.70 21.97
N ARG A 372 12.57 -1.03 22.93
CA ARG A 372 11.19 -1.33 23.32
C ARG A 372 10.20 -0.55 22.44
N ILE A 373 9.18 -1.24 21.97
CA ILE A 373 8.08 -0.68 21.18
C ILE A 373 6.77 -1.05 21.86
N ASP A 374 6.06 -0.04 22.33
CA ASP A 374 4.72 -0.17 22.89
C ASP A 374 3.70 -0.19 21.74
N TRP A 375 2.65 -0.98 21.90
CA TRP A 375 1.60 -1.10 20.91
C TRP A 375 0.22 -1.12 21.57
N ASN A 376 -0.76 -0.58 20.85
CA ASN A 376 -2.17 -0.65 21.18
C ASN A 376 -2.93 -1.09 19.93
N ALA A 377 -3.56 -2.25 19.98
CA ALA A 377 -4.40 -2.78 18.92
C ALA A 377 -5.87 -2.58 19.30
N SER A 378 -6.67 -2.15 18.33
CA SER A 378 -8.12 -2.09 18.45
C SER A 378 -8.76 -2.74 17.25
N MET A 379 -9.94 -3.33 17.48
CA MET A 379 -10.75 -3.90 16.42
C MET A 379 -12.08 -3.19 16.40
N VAL A 380 -12.40 -2.49 15.31
CA VAL A 380 -13.65 -1.75 15.16
C VAL A 380 -14.41 -2.24 13.94
N ASP A 381 -15.68 -1.87 13.83
CA ASP A 381 -16.43 -2.05 12.60
C ASP A 381 -15.71 -1.35 11.45
N GLY A 382 -15.21 -2.16 10.51
CA GLY A 382 -14.53 -1.72 9.31
C GLY A 382 -15.44 -1.68 8.08
N GLY A 383 -16.74 -1.92 8.23
CA GLY A 383 -17.67 -1.85 7.13
C GLY A 383 -17.86 -0.42 6.63
N THR A 384 -17.92 -0.26 5.31
CA THR A 384 -18.56 0.90 4.70
C THR A 384 -20.06 0.86 5.01
N ARG A 385 -20.61 1.98 5.49
CA ARG A 385 -22.02 2.07 5.92
C ARG A 385 -22.70 3.31 5.39
N PRO A 386 -24.05 3.33 5.24
CA PRO A 386 -24.76 4.57 4.96
C PRO A 386 -24.50 5.64 6.03
N ASN A 387 -24.20 6.87 5.61
CA ASN A 387 -24.08 8.02 6.51
C ASN A 387 -25.49 8.50 6.86
N SER A 388 -26.06 7.99 7.96
CA SER A 388 -27.43 8.31 8.36
C SER A 388 -27.64 9.79 8.63
N ALA A 389 -26.63 10.53 9.12
CA ALA A 389 -26.77 11.95 9.44
C ALA A 389 -27.01 12.80 8.18
N LEU A 390 -26.17 12.65 7.16
CA LEU A 390 -26.34 13.36 5.89
C LEU A 390 -27.55 12.86 5.13
N ASN A 391 -27.77 11.55 5.06
CA ASN A 391 -28.94 10.99 4.38
C ASN A 391 -30.25 11.50 5.02
N ASN A 392 -30.31 11.62 6.36
CA ASN A 392 -31.47 12.19 7.04
C ASN A 392 -31.59 13.70 6.87
N LEU A 393 -30.48 14.44 6.81
CA LEU A 393 -30.48 15.88 6.56
C LEU A 393 -31.12 16.19 5.20
N TRP A 394 -30.70 15.48 4.16
CA TRP A 394 -31.21 15.70 2.80
C TRP A 394 -32.63 15.18 2.60
N SER A 395 -33.01 14.05 3.22
CA SER A 395 -34.40 13.57 3.17
C SER A 395 -35.37 14.46 3.95
N THR A 396 -34.93 15.05 5.06
CA THR A 396 -35.72 16.03 5.81
C THR A 396 -35.93 17.31 4.99
N GLN A 397 -34.88 17.80 4.33
CA GLN A 397 -34.97 18.96 3.44
C GLN A 397 -35.93 18.71 2.28
N GLU A 398 -35.81 17.56 1.62
CA GLU A 398 -36.70 17.15 0.54
C GLU A 398 -38.17 17.09 0.98
N ALA A 399 -38.44 16.47 2.13
CA ALA A 399 -39.80 16.34 2.65
C ALA A 399 -40.42 17.69 3.07
N ALA A 400 -39.60 18.68 3.41
CA ALA A 400 -40.03 20.01 3.85
C ALA A 400 -39.91 21.09 2.77
N ALA A 401 -39.51 20.74 1.55
CA ALA A 401 -39.15 21.70 0.51
C ALA A 401 -40.31 22.61 0.09
N GLY A 402 -40.15 23.91 0.30
CA GLY A 402 -40.98 24.94 -0.32
C GLY A 402 -40.65 25.11 -1.80
N CYS A 403 -41.47 25.88 -2.54
CA CYS A 403 -41.35 26.06 -3.99
C CYS A 403 -39.99 26.57 -4.51
N ALA A 404 -39.15 27.19 -3.66
CA ALA A 404 -37.80 27.64 -4.02
C ALA A 404 -36.70 26.72 -3.48
N ASP A 405 -37.05 25.75 -2.65
CA ASP A 405 -36.11 24.92 -1.93
C ASP A 405 -35.73 23.69 -2.75
N TRP A 406 -34.48 23.27 -2.59
CA TRP A 406 -33.96 22.05 -3.16
C TRP A 406 -34.72 20.85 -2.62
N SER A 407 -35.07 19.92 -3.51
CA SER A 407 -35.74 18.67 -3.15
C SER A 407 -35.21 17.44 -3.87
N GLY A 408 -34.18 17.58 -4.70
CA GLY A 408 -33.53 16.47 -5.40
C GLY A 408 -32.50 17.02 -6.39
N GLY A 409 -31.43 16.27 -6.65
CA GLY A 409 -30.42 16.69 -7.60
C GLY A 409 -29.23 15.74 -7.70
N ASP A 410 -28.41 15.95 -8.74
CA ASP A 410 -27.23 15.14 -9.05
C ASP A 410 -25.91 15.94 -9.02
N GLY A 411 -24.79 15.26 -9.31
CA GLY A 411 -23.46 15.88 -9.42
C GLY A 411 -22.90 16.42 -8.10
N VAL A 412 -23.32 15.88 -6.96
CA VAL A 412 -23.12 16.53 -5.65
C VAL A 412 -21.65 16.75 -5.32
N GLN A 413 -21.27 18.01 -5.14
CA GLN A 413 -19.94 18.41 -4.68
C GLN A 413 -20.07 19.38 -3.50
N SER A 414 -19.17 19.28 -2.53
CA SER A 414 -19.20 20.13 -1.34
C SER A 414 -17.89 20.87 -1.14
N THR A 415 -17.96 22.12 -0.71
CA THR A 415 -16.80 22.94 -0.38
C THR A 415 -17.00 23.55 1.00
N LEU A 416 -16.06 23.31 1.92
CA LEU A 416 -16.05 23.98 3.21
C LEU A 416 -15.61 25.44 3.04
N LEU A 417 -16.44 26.36 3.50
CA LEU A 417 -16.15 27.79 3.46
C LEU A 417 -15.39 28.19 4.73
N PRO A 418 -14.52 29.22 4.66
CA PRO A 418 -14.01 29.86 5.85
C PRO A 418 -15.15 30.27 6.80
N GLY A 419 -15.03 29.98 8.09
CA GLY A 419 -16.12 30.20 9.05
C GLY A 419 -17.11 29.02 9.20
N GLY A 420 -16.84 27.87 8.58
CA GLY A 420 -17.44 26.59 8.95
C GLY A 420 -18.79 26.25 8.28
N LYS A 421 -19.33 27.15 7.45
CA LYS A 421 -20.46 26.83 6.57
C LYS A 421 -19.98 26.04 5.36
N ARG A 422 -20.88 25.30 4.71
CA ARG A 422 -20.55 24.48 3.54
C ARG A 422 -21.44 24.84 2.36
N ALA A 423 -20.84 25.05 1.19
CA ALA A 423 -21.57 25.18 -0.06
C ALA A 423 -21.64 23.81 -0.73
N TRP A 424 -22.85 23.35 -1.02
CA TRP A 424 -23.12 22.17 -1.82
C TRP A 424 -23.53 22.62 -3.21
N PHE A 425 -22.84 22.14 -4.23
CA PHE A 425 -23.11 22.42 -5.63
C PHE A 425 -23.75 21.20 -6.25
N PHE A 426 -24.84 21.43 -6.97
CA PHE A 426 -25.60 20.40 -7.67
C PHE A 426 -25.66 20.76 -9.15
N SER A 427 -25.77 19.71 -9.94
CA SER A 427 -26.10 19.75 -11.36
C SER A 427 -27.64 19.84 -11.47
N ASP A 428 -28.24 19.04 -12.33
CA ASP A 428 -29.67 19.07 -12.56
C ASP A 428 -30.43 18.85 -11.24
N THR A 429 -31.37 19.75 -10.95
CA THR A 429 -31.96 19.92 -9.62
C THR A 429 -33.48 20.10 -9.73
N PHE A 430 -34.22 19.36 -8.91
CA PHE A 430 -35.63 19.62 -8.63
C PHE A 430 -35.80 20.59 -7.47
N LEU A 431 -36.71 21.54 -7.64
CA LEU A 431 -37.20 22.42 -6.58
C LEU A 431 -38.62 22.07 -6.18
N GLY A 432 -39.01 22.45 -4.97
CA GLY A 432 -40.40 22.33 -4.51
C GLY A 432 -40.78 20.94 -4.00
N ASP A 433 -42.01 20.86 -3.51
CA ASP A 433 -42.61 19.65 -2.93
C ASP A 433 -42.57 18.47 -3.92
N PRO A 434 -41.85 17.37 -3.59
CA PRO A 434 -41.75 16.20 -4.47
C PRO A 434 -43.09 15.57 -4.84
N SER A 435 -44.11 15.66 -3.98
CA SER A 435 -45.44 15.10 -4.24
C SER A 435 -46.20 15.83 -5.36
N LYS A 436 -45.78 17.06 -5.70
CA LYS A 436 -46.33 17.86 -6.79
C LYS A 436 -45.63 17.60 -8.12
N ARG A 437 -44.57 16.79 -8.13
CA ARG A 437 -43.90 16.42 -9.37
C ARG A 437 -44.75 15.40 -10.12
N SER A 438 -45.49 15.89 -11.09
CA SER A 438 -46.27 15.06 -12.02
C SER A 438 -45.78 15.31 -13.46
N PRO A 439 -45.82 14.29 -14.32
CA PRO A 439 -45.61 14.48 -15.75
C PRO A 439 -46.44 15.65 -16.32
N GLY A 440 -45.77 16.62 -16.96
CA GLY A 440 -46.42 17.81 -17.52
C GLY A 440 -46.89 18.85 -16.50
N THR A 441 -46.59 18.68 -15.21
CA THR A 441 -46.78 19.76 -14.22
C THR A 441 -45.57 20.65 -14.14
N GLU A 442 -45.84 21.92 -13.90
CA GLU A 442 -44.91 23.05 -13.88
C GLU A 442 -44.03 23.02 -12.61
N VAL A 443 -43.27 21.94 -12.38
CA VAL A 443 -42.27 21.89 -11.31
C VAL A 443 -40.96 22.48 -11.81
N SER A 444 -40.41 23.43 -11.05
CA SER A 444 -39.13 24.07 -11.37
C SER A 444 -37.99 23.05 -11.33
N TYR A 445 -37.45 22.74 -12.51
CA TYR A 445 -36.25 21.95 -12.73
C TYR A 445 -35.16 22.83 -13.33
N ILE A 446 -34.03 22.95 -12.64
CA ILE A 446 -32.93 23.84 -13.01
C ILE A 446 -31.63 23.05 -13.23
N ARG A 447 -30.74 23.55 -14.08
CA ARG A 447 -29.53 22.82 -14.55
C ARG A 447 -28.33 22.83 -13.60
N ASN A 448 -28.38 23.68 -12.60
CA ASN A 448 -27.50 23.68 -11.45
C ASN A 448 -28.18 24.41 -10.30
N SER A 449 -27.76 24.10 -9.08
CA SER A 449 -28.16 24.83 -7.88
C SER A 449 -27.04 24.85 -6.85
N ILE A 450 -27.16 25.74 -5.87
CA ILE A 450 -26.24 25.80 -4.73
C ILE A 450 -27.09 25.71 -3.47
N VAL A 451 -26.67 24.91 -2.50
CA VAL A 451 -27.29 24.83 -1.17
C VAL A 451 -26.26 25.17 -0.12
N LEU A 452 -26.50 26.23 0.64
CA LEU A 452 -25.66 26.59 1.77
C LEU A 452 -26.12 25.82 3.02
N GLN A 453 -25.20 25.07 3.61
CA GLN A 453 -25.38 24.40 4.89
C GLN A 453 -24.75 25.20 6.03
N GLY A 454 -25.53 25.43 7.09
CA GLY A 454 -25.07 25.91 8.38
C GLY A 454 -25.60 25.02 9.50
N GLY A 455 -24.76 24.14 10.05
CA GLY A 455 -25.22 23.08 10.95
C GLY A 455 -26.19 22.14 10.23
N SER A 456 -27.39 21.98 10.77
CA SER A 456 -28.49 21.22 10.15
C SER A 456 -29.43 22.08 9.29
N SER A 457 -29.18 23.38 9.16
CA SER A 457 -29.98 24.25 8.29
C SER A 457 -29.42 24.24 6.87
N LEU A 458 -30.31 24.03 5.90
CA LEU A 458 -30.03 24.12 4.47
C LEU A 458 -30.77 25.31 3.87
N ARG A 459 -30.11 26.04 2.96
CA ARG A 459 -30.68 27.18 2.26
C ARG A 459 -30.30 27.14 0.79
N THR A 460 -31.28 26.97 -0.08
CA THR A 460 -31.09 26.93 -1.53
C THR A 460 -30.81 28.33 -2.10
N ILE A 461 -29.97 28.37 -3.12
CA ILE A 461 -29.60 29.55 -3.89
C ILE A 461 -29.86 29.22 -5.36
N THR A 462 -30.69 30.03 -6.00
CA THR A 462 -31.10 29.86 -7.41
C THR A 462 -30.79 31.11 -8.23
N GLY A 463 -31.13 31.09 -9.51
CA GLY A 463 -31.20 32.25 -10.42
C GLY A 463 -32.35 33.22 -10.12
N GLY A 464 -33.19 32.91 -9.14
CA GLY A 464 -34.43 33.65 -8.86
C GLY A 464 -35.60 33.09 -9.66
N SER A 465 -36.68 33.87 -9.74
CA SER A 465 -37.90 33.49 -10.47
C SER A 465 -38.59 32.22 -9.94
N THR A 466 -38.37 31.88 -8.68
CA THR A 466 -38.98 30.75 -8.00
C THR A 466 -40.41 31.06 -7.53
N CYS A 467 -41.23 30.03 -7.34
CA CYS A 467 -42.60 30.15 -6.79
C CYS A 467 -43.59 30.94 -7.66
N GLY A 468 -43.25 31.15 -8.94
CA GLY A 468 -44.03 31.93 -9.89
C GLY A 468 -44.87 31.09 -10.84
N GLU A 469 -44.85 29.76 -10.73
CA GLU A 469 -45.35 28.84 -11.76
C GLU A 469 -46.83 29.08 -12.09
N ASN A 470 -47.64 29.37 -11.07
CA ASN A 470 -49.07 29.68 -11.23
C ASN A 470 -49.39 31.17 -11.46
N ASP A 471 -48.39 32.05 -11.58
CA ASP A 471 -48.58 33.49 -11.75
C ASP A 471 -48.94 33.83 -13.20
N SER A 472 -50.24 33.82 -13.51
CA SER A 472 -50.77 34.14 -14.84
C SER A 472 -50.52 35.58 -15.29
N GLY A 473 -50.07 36.46 -14.39
CA GLY A 473 -49.67 37.83 -14.69
C GLY A 473 -48.26 37.96 -15.27
N LYS A 474 -47.46 36.88 -15.26
CA LYS A 474 -46.13 36.82 -15.87
C LYS A 474 -46.15 36.08 -17.20
N ASP A 475 -45.21 36.43 -18.07
CA ASP A 475 -44.91 35.64 -19.26
C ASP A 475 -44.50 34.23 -18.86
N PHE A 476 -44.86 33.24 -19.68
CA PHE A 476 -44.73 31.81 -19.35
C PHE A 476 -43.33 31.44 -18.83
N TRP A 477 -42.27 31.89 -19.50
CA TRP A 477 -40.88 31.55 -19.11
C TRP A 477 -40.40 32.29 -17.85
N ASP A 478 -40.96 33.46 -17.53
CA ASP A 478 -40.65 34.24 -16.33
C ASP A 478 -41.35 33.72 -15.07
N ARG A 479 -42.14 32.66 -15.20
CA ARG A 479 -42.78 31.96 -14.07
C ARG A 479 -41.86 30.94 -13.41
N TYR A 480 -40.87 30.44 -14.14
CA TYR A 480 -40.05 29.31 -13.72
C TYR A 480 -38.73 29.75 -13.11
N ALA A 481 -38.23 28.93 -12.17
CA ALA A 481 -36.97 29.18 -11.53
C ALA A 481 -35.82 29.20 -12.56
N LYS A 482 -34.86 30.09 -12.31
CA LYS A 482 -33.64 30.19 -13.09
C LYS A 482 -32.51 29.48 -12.38
N THR A 483 -31.52 29.03 -13.14
CA THR A 483 -30.28 28.48 -12.59
C THR A 483 -29.34 29.61 -12.15
N PRO A 484 -28.54 29.46 -11.07
CA PRO A 484 -27.65 30.52 -10.64
C PRO A 484 -26.44 30.73 -11.55
N VAL A 485 -26.05 29.73 -12.35
CA VAL A 485 -24.90 29.82 -13.27
C VAL A 485 -25.34 29.56 -14.71
N GLY A 486 -25.05 30.54 -15.58
CA GLY A 486 -25.18 30.37 -17.03
C GLY A 486 -26.62 30.22 -17.51
N GLU A 487 -27.48 31.20 -17.23
CA GLU A 487 -28.90 31.24 -17.63
C GLU A 487 -29.11 30.76 -19.09
N GLY A 488 -29.90 29.69 -19.26
CA GLY A 488 -30.20 29.07 -20.56
C GLY A 488 -29.21 28.01 -21.07
N GLY A 489 -28.06 27.81 -20.40
CA GLY A 489 -27.08 26.77 -20.72
C GLY A 489 -27.08 25.61 -19.72
N GLN A 490 -26.52 24.47 -20.12
CA GLN A 490 -26.22 23.36 -19.22
C GLN A 490 -24.81 23.55 -18.66
N TYR A 491 -24.71 23.74 -17.34
CA TYR A 491 -23.45 23.84 -16.62
C TYR A 491 -23.47 22.87 -15.46
N TRP A 492 -22.99 21.66 -15.69
CA TRP A 492 -22.90 20.61 -14.67
C TRP A 492 -21.66 20.81 -13.80
N THR A 493 -21.73 20.40 -12.55
CA THR A 493 -20.72 20.74 -11.54
C THR A 493 -19.48 19.86 -11.65
N GLY A 494 -18.31 20.50 -11.77
CA GLY A 494 -17.00 19.89 -11.50
C GLY A 494 -16.61 20.05 -10.04
N ASP A 495 -15.32 20.07 -9.75
CA ASP A 495 -14.82 20.28 -8.39
C ASP A 495 -14.65 21.78 -8.06
N ALA A 496 -14.43 22.09 -6.78
CA ALA A 496 -14.22 23.46 -6.30
C ALA A 496 -13.13 23.51 -5.24
N LYS A 497 -12.51 24.69 -5.14
CA LYS A 497 -11.55 25.00 -4.09
C LYS A 497 -11.74 26.44 -3.61
N VAL A 498 -11.50 26.64 -2.31
CA VAL A 498 -11.35 28.00 -1.76
C VAL A 498 -9.98 28.55 -2.17
N SER A 499 -9.99 29.65 -2.90
CA SER A 499 -8.81 30.43 -3.23
C SER A 499 -8.72 31.64 -2.30
N ILE A 500 -7.57 31.82 -1.65
CA ILE A 500 -7.28 33.00 -0.83
C ILE A 500 -6.29 33.86 -1.63
N ALA A 501 -6.83 34.76 -2.45
CA ALA A 501 -6.04 35.74 -3.18
C ALA A 501 -6.34 37.14 -2.63
N ASN A 502 -5.31 37.96 -2.39
CA ASN A 502 -5.45 39.37 -1.98
C ASN A 502 -6.33 39.61 -0.73
N GLY A 503 -6.43 38.64 0.18
CA GLY A 503 -7.22 38.76 1.42
C GLY A 503 -8.73 38.51 1.26
N THR A 504 -9.20 38.13 0.07
CA THR A 504 -10.58 37.66 -0.17
C THR A 504 -10.61 36.15 -0.36
N SER A 505 -11.54 35.47 0.32
CA SER A 505 -11.81 34.05 0.15
C SER A 505 -12.91 33.84 -0.89
N ASP A 506 -12.51 33.42 -2.08
CA ASP A 506 -13.42 33.08 -3.16
C ASP A 506 -13.49 31.56 -3.31
N VAL A 507 -14.66 31.03 -3.66
CA VAL A 507 -14.77 29.65 -4.14
C VAL A 507 -14.60 29.67 -5.65
N VAL A 508 -13.52 29.08 -6.13
CA VAL A 508 -13.32 28.81 -7.56
C VAL A 508 -13.98 27.48 -7.87
N LYS A 509 -15.06 27.52 -8.64
CA LYS A 509 -15.88 26.36 -8.97
C LYS A 509 -15.80 26.06 -10.46
N PHE A 510 -15.43 24.83 -10.81
CA PHE A 510 -15.42 24.36 -12.19
C PHE A 510 -16.79 23.81 -12.60
N TYR A 511 -17.10 23.93 -13.89
CA TYR A 511 -18.33 23.48 -14.52
C TYR A 511 -18.06 22.86 -15.89
N TYR A 512 -18.89 21.92 -16.29
CA TYR A 512 -18.92 21.32 -17.61
C TYR A 512 -20.04 21.99 -18.42
N GLU A 513 -19.67 22.73 -19.48
CA GLU A 513 -20.63 23.32 -20.42
C GLU A 513 -21.16 22.22 -21.36
N GLY A 514 -22.48 22.03 -21.37
CA GLY A 514 -23.16 21.01 -22.17
C GLY A 514 -24.11 21.57 -23.23
N ILE A 515 -24.34 20.75 -24.27
CA ILE A 515 -25.45 20.89 -25.22
C ILE A 515 -26.11 19.52 -25.39
N GLY A 516 -27.34 19.37 -24.89
CA GLY A 516 -28.02 18.07 -24.86
C GLY A 516 -27.34 17.14 -23.86
N ASP A 517 -26.85 16.00 -24.34
CA ASP A 517 -26.11 15.01 -23.53
C ASP A 517 -24.58 15.13 -23.73
N GLU A 518 -24.13 16.10 -24.54
CA GLU A 518 -22.71 16.27 -24.87
C GLU A 518 -22.06 17.38 -24.03
N ASN A 519 -20.88 17.11 -23.48
CA ASN A 519 -20.05 18.10 -22.81
C ASN A 519 -19.05 18.69 -23.81
N THR A 520 -19.06 20.01 -23.93
CA THR A 520 -18.39 20.73 -25.01
C THR A 520 -17.20 21.55 -24.52
N ARG A 521 -17.17 21.92 -23.23
CA ARG A 521 -16.10 22.74 -22.67
C ARG A 521 -16.05 22.71 -21.15
N ALA A 522 -14.88 22.96 -20.58
CA ALA A 522 -14.77 23.36 -19.19
C ALA A 522 -14.96 24.88 -19.02
N ALA A 523 -15.61 25.26 -17.93
CA ALA A 523 -15.80 26.63 -17.51
C ALA A 523 -15.61 26.74 -15.99
N TYR A 524 -15.55 27.95 -15.48
CA TYR A 524 -15.45 28.17 -14.04
C TYR A 524 -16.14 29.46 -13.60
N VAL A 525 -16.46 29.53 -12.32
CA VAL A 525 -17.03 30.70 -11.64
C VAL A 525 -16.22 31.00 -10.39
N ARG A 526 -16.05 32.29 -10.07
CA ARG A 526 -15.58 32.74 -8.77
C ARG A 526 -16.77 33.23 -7.97
N PHE A 527 -17.07 32.54 -6.87
CA PHE A 527 -18.10 32.97 -5.93
C PHE A 527 -17.45 33.65 -4.74
N PRO A 528 -17.71 34.96 -4.52
CA PRO A 528 -17.34 35.59 -3.26
C PRO A 528 -18.00 34.85 -2.12
N GLN A 529 -17.24 34.46 -1.10
CA GLN A 529 -17.80 33.76 0.07
C GLN A 529 -18.96 34.56 0.69
N THR A 530 -18.84 35.88 0.75
CA THR A 530 -19.90 36.77 1.28
C THR A 530 -21.22 36.56 0.55
N ASP A 531 -21.19 36.45 -0.78
CA ASP A 531 -22.39 36.26 -1.59
C ASP A 531 -23.02 34.90 -1.29
N LEU A 532 -22.22 33.83 -1.24
CA LEU A 532 -22.72 32.48 -0.88
C LEU A 532 -23.43 32.50 0.48
N THR A 533 -22.84 33.21 1.44
CA THR A 533 -23.36 33.22 2.82
C THR A 533 -24.59 34.09 3.03
N THR A 534 -24.82 35.12 2.22
CA THR A 534 -25.89 36.12 2.42
C THR A 534 -27.03 36.08 1.40
N ARG A 535 -26.77 35.66 0.15
CA ARG A 535 -27.77 35.73 -0.92
C ARG A 535 -28.54 34.43 -1.09
N THR A 536 -29.83 34.54 -1.40
CA THR A 536 -30.71 33.43 -1.84
C THR A 536 -30.88 33.37 -3.36
N THR A 537 -30.42 34.40 -4.06
CA THR A 537 -30.48 34.50 -5.52
C THR A 537 -29.16 35.01 -6.07
N MET A 538 -28.67 34.38 -7.12
CA MET A 538 -27.48 34.77 -7.88
C MET A 538 -27.71 34.50 -9.35
N SER A 539 -27.20 35.36 -10.23
CA SER A 539 -27.10 35.05 -11.65
C SER A 539 -25.68 35.39 -12.08
N VAL A 540 -24.90 34.36 -12.38
CA VAL A 540 -23.47 34.49 -12.68
C VAL A 540 -23.18 33.87 -14.03
N SER A 541 -22.47 34.62 -14.88
CA SER A 541 -21.98 34.11 -16.15
C SER A 541 -20.64 33.38 -15.93
N PRO A 542 -20.54 32.10 -16.28
CA PRO A 542 -19.29 31.35 -16.15
C PRO A 542 -18.25 31.83 -17.15
N THR A 543 -16.98 31.81 -16.74
CA THR A 543 -15.84 32.07 -17.63
C THR A 543 -15.41 30.75 -18.27
N LYS A 544 -15.44 30.71 -19.60
CA LYS A 544 -15.01 29.54 -20.36
C LYS A 544 -13.49 29.41 -20.29
N LEU A 545 -13.00 28.20 -20.00
CA LEU A 545 -11.59 27.91 -20.17
C LEU A 545 -11.25 27.88 -21.66
N GLN A 546 -10.01 28.20 -21.97
CA GLN A 546 -9.48 28.03 -23.31
C GLN A 546 -9.58 26.56 -23.69
N ASP A 547 -10.29 26.30 -24.79
CA ASP A 547 -10.34 24.97 -25.37
C ASP A 547 -8.96 24.61 -25.93
N CYS A 548 -8.47 23.46 -25.50
CA CYS A 548 -7.23 22.91 -25.95
C CYS A 548 -7.33 21.40 -25.84
N SER A 549 -7.35 20.75 -27.00
CA SER A 549 -7.45 19.30 -27.10
C SER A 549 -6.12 18.72 -27.58
N ALA A 550 -5.67 17.64 -26.93
CA ALA A 550 -4.58 16.81 -27.44
C ALA A 550 -5.01 15.96 -28.67
N ARG A 551 -6.33 15.74 -28.84
CA ARG A 551 -6.94 14.96 -29.92
C ARG A 551 -8.24 15.61 -30.43
N PRO A 552 -8.17 16.65 -31.28
CA PRO A 552 -9.35 17.20 -31.92
C PRO A 552 -10.14 16.12 -32.68
N PRO A 553 -11.49 16.14 -32.65
CA PRO A 553 -12.36 17.20 -32.14
C PRO A 553 -12.75 17.07 -30.66
N TYR A 554 -12.16 16.15 -29.88
CA TYR A 554 -12.61 15.84 -28.53
C TYR A 554 -11.98 16.78 -27.48
N PRO A 555 -12.73 17.72 -26.87
CA PRO A 555 -12.16 18.64 -25.89
C PRO A 555 -11.80 17.91 -24.59
N ILE A 556 -10.84 18.47 -23.83
CA ILE A 556 -10.56 18.03 -22.46
C ILE A 556 -11.38 18.91 -21.51
N ILE A 557 -12.24 18.27 -20.71
CA ILE A 557 -13.06 18.92 -19.69
C ILE A 557 -12.28 18.92 -18.37
N TRP A 558 -11.62 20.04 -18.09
CA TRP A 558 -10.80 20.26 -16.89
C TRP A 558 -11.62 20.60 -15.64
N GLY A 559 -11.03 20.32 -14.47
CA GLY A 559 -11.61 20.66 -13.18
C GLY A 559 -12.60 19.61 -12.66
N ALA A 560 -12.48 18.37 -13.13
CA ALA A 560 -13.32 17.27 -12.66
C ALA A 560 -12.97 16.86 -11.24
N SER A 561 -11.69 16.90 -10.86
CA SER A 561 -11.22 16.77 -9.48
C SER A 561 -10.01 17.67 -9.25
N LEU A 562 -9.90 18.24 -8.05
CA LEU A 562 -8.76 19.04 -7.62
C LEU A 562 -8.09 18.36 -6.43
N LEU A 563 -6.75 18.32 -6.44
CA LEU A 563 -5.96 17.78 -5.34
C LEU A 563 -4.82 18.73 -4.97
N ASP A 564 -4.80 19.19 -3.72
CA ASP A 564 -3.65 19.88 -3.16
C ASP A 564 -2.66 18.88 -2.56
N HIS A 565 -1.41 18.91 -3.01
CA HIS A 565 -0.34 18.06 -2.47
C HIS A 565 1.03 18.69 -2.74
N GLU A 566 1.90 18.71 -1.72
CA GLU A 566 3.28 19.20 -1.80
C GLU A 566 3.44 20.58 -2.47
N GLY A 567 2.57 21.53 -2.11
CA GLY A 567 2.63 22.91 -2.64
C GLY A 567 2.12 23.09 -4.06
N MET A 568 1.52 22.04 -4.65
CA MET A 568 0.87 22.08 -5.96
C MET A 568 -0.63 21.83 -5.83
N THR A 569 -1.41 22.44 -6.73
CA THR A 569 -2.78 22.03 -7.01
C THR A 569 -2.77 21.26 -8.32
N TYR A 570 -3.11 19.98 -8.25
CA TYR A 570 -3.36 19.11 -9.39
C TYR A 570 -4.81 19.30 -9.86
N ILE A 571 -4.98 19.48 -11.17
CA ILE A 571 -6.27 19.70 -11.82
C ILE A 571 -6.49 18.55 -12.79
N TYR A 572 -7.42 17.65 -12.43
CA TYR A 572 -7.77 16.51 -13.26
C TYR A 572 -8.89 16.91 -14.25
N GLY A 573 -8.83 16.33 -15.44
CA GLY A 573 -9.86 16.45 -16.46
C GLY A 573 -10.05 15.13 -17.20
N TRP A 574 -11.01 15.13 -18.11
CA TRP A 574 -11.33 13.95 -18.93
C TRP A 574 -11.62 14.38 -20.38
N GLU A 575 -11.31 13.50 -21.34
CA GLU A 575 -11.56 13.76 -22.77
C GLU A 575 -13.01 13.39 -23.13
N ALA A 576 -13.73 14.33 -23.75
CA ALA A 576 -15.11 14.14 -24.18
C ALA A 576 -15.18 13.35 -25.50
N ASP A 577 -14.76 12.08 -25.47
CA ASP A 577 -14.54 11.20 -26.64
C ASP A 577 -15.79 10.47 -27.20
N GLY A 578 -16.98 11.08 -27.10
CA GLY A 578 -18.24 10.47 -27.53
C GLY A 578 -18.96 9.71 -26.41
N THR A 579 -19.56 8.55 -26.69
CA THR A 579 -20.47 7.84 -25.77
C THR A 579 -19.83 6.79 -24.86
N SER A 580 -18.50 6.65 -24.87
CA SER A 580 -17.79 5.72 -23.98
C SER A 580 -18.10 6.03 -22.52
N ALA A 581 -18.45 5.01 -21.73
CA ALA A 581 -18.71 5.16 -20.29
C ALA A 581 -17.43 5.54 -19.51
N GLU A 582 -16.28 5.01 -19.93
CA GLU A 582 -14.98 5.36 -19.37
C GLU A 582 -14.24 6.34 -20.27
N LYS A 583 -13.78 7.45 -19.67
CA LYS A 583 -13.08 8.55 -20.32
C LYS A 583 -11.58 8.50 -20.05
N PRO A 584 -10.73 8.77 -21.05
CA PRO A 584 -9.32 9.05 -20.81
C PRO A 584 -9.15 10.23 -19.86
N LEU A 585 -8.34 10.06 -18.82
CA LEU A 585 -8.06 11.10 -17.83
C LEU A 585 -6.84 11.92 -18.23
N TYR A 586 -6.85 13.20 -17.91
CA TYR A 586 -5.76 14.13 -18.14
C TYR A 586 -5.44 14.90 -16.85
N LEU A 587 -4.19 15.36 -16.74
CA LEU A 587 -3.68 16.03 -15.56
C LEU A 587 -2.95 17.32 -15.93
N ALA A 588 -3.30 18.40 -15.22
CA ALA A 588 -2.53 19.63 -15.15
C ALA A 588 -2.13 19.89 -13.70
N ARG A 589 -1.16 20.78 -13.49
CA ARG A 589 -0.82 21.29 -12.17
C ARG A 589 -0.47 22.77 -12.22
N THR A 590 -0.69 23.44 -11.10
CA THR A 590 -0.22 24.80 -10.82
C THR A 590 0.29 24.87 -9.38
N ALA A 591 1.01 25.93 -9.01
CA ALA A 591 1.37 26.14 -7.60
C ALA A 591 0.11 26.36 -6.76
N SER A 592 0.05 25.81 -5.55
CA SER A 592 -1.16 25.88 -4.70
C SER A 592 -1.51 27.29 -4.22
N THR A 593 -0.55 28.22 -4.34
CA THR A 593 -0.69 29.66 -4.06
C THR A 593 -1.22 30.46 -5.24
N VAL A 594 -1.35 29.85 -6.41
CA VAL A 594 -1.86 30.45 -7.64
C VAL A 594 -3.34 30.08 -7.80
N ASP A 595 -4.10 30.96 -8.46
CA ASP A 595 -5.49 30.68 -8.81
C ASP A 595 -5.57 29.40 -9.68
N PRO A 596 -6.33 28.37 -9.27
CA PRO A 596 -6.42 27.13 -10.02
C PRO A 596 -7.03 27.31 -11.41
N ALA A 597 -7.77 28.39 -11.68
CA ALA A 597 -8.34 28.68 -13.00
C ALA A 597 -7.42 29.51 -13.92
N ASP A 598 -6.23 29.94 -13.48
CA ASP A 598 -5.27 30.65 -14.34
C ASP A 598 -4.47 29.67 -15.22
N GLN A 599 -5.02 29.37 -16.41
CA GLN A 599 -4.42 28.45 -17.38
C GLN A 599 -3.02 28.88 -17.87
N SER A 600 -2.63 30.15 -17.71
CA SER A 600 -1.28 30.61 -18.10
C SER A 600 -0.18 30.00 -17.21
N GLN A 601 -0.55 29.64 -15.98
CA GLN A 601 0.34 29.05 -14.98
C GLN A 601 0.36 27.53 -15.02
N TRP A 602 -0.58 26.92 -15.74
CA TRP A 602 -0.71 25.47 -15.78
C TRP A 602 0.49 24.81 -16.46
N ARG A 603 0.82 23.63 -15.96
CA ARG A 603 1.72 22.67 -16.59
C ARG A 603 0.97 21.36 -16.76
N TYR A 604 0.93 20.86 -17.99
CA TYR A 604 0.19 19.68 -18.39
C TYR A 604 1.09 18.46 -18.37
N PHE A 605 0.57 17.34 -17.90
CA PHE A 605 1.28 16.08 -17.91
C PHE A 605 1.54 15.62 -19.35
N SER A 606 2.79 15.32 -19.68
CA SER A 606 3.22 14.92 -21.03
C SER A 606 3.83 13.51 -21.09
N GLY A 607 3.64 12.73 -20.02
CA GLY A 607 4.12 11.36 -19.88
C GLY A 607 5.08 11.17 -18.70
N THR A 608 5.55 9.95 -18.55
CA THR A 608 6.49 9.54 -17.50
C THR A 608 7.85 9.26 -18.12
N ALA A 609 8.93 9.77 -17.52
CA ALA A 609 10.29 9.44 -17.91
C ALA A 609 10.67 8.01 -17.48
N ALA A 610 11.81 7.52 -17.97
CA ALA A 610 12.29 6.16 -17.66
C ALA A 610 12.56 5.92 -16.17
N ASP A 611 12.83 6.99 -15.41
CA ASP A 611 13.02 6.98 -13.95
C ASP A 611 11.72 7.06 -13.14
N GLY A 612 10.56 7.05 -13.81
CA GLY A 612 9.25 7.15 -13.16
C GLY A 612 8.79 8.58 -12.86
N SER A 613 9.60 9.60 -13.13
CA SER A 613 9.23 11.00 -12.90
C SER A 613 8.24 11.54 -13.95
N ALA A 614 7.31 12.41 -13.55
CA ALA A 614 6.41 13.06 -14.48
C ALA A 614 7.11 14.12 -15.33
N GLN A 615 6.84 14.09 -16.63
CA GLN A 615 7.21 15.14 -17.56
C GLN A 615 6.05 16.13 -17.70
N TRP A 616 6.41 17.41 -17.82
CA TRP A 616 5.44 18.51 -17.83
C TRP A 616 5.70 19.46 -18.99
N THR A 617 4.62 19.93 -19.62
CA THR A 617 4.66 20.90 -20.73
C THR A 617 3.76 22.10 -20.46
N SER A 618 4.06 23.25 -21.05
CA SER A 618 3.14 24.41 -21.04
C SER A 618 2.09 24.34 -22.15
N SER A 619 2.22 23.42 -23.10
CA SER A 619 1.27 23.25 -24.21
C SER A 619 0.24 22.18 -23.87
N CYS A 620 -1.01 22.60 -23.66
CA CYS A 620 -2.13 21.69 -23.44
C CYS A 620 -2.33 20.69 -24.59
N ALA A 621 -2.09 21.09 -25.85
CA ALA A 621 -2.18 20.21 -27.01
C ALA A 621 -1.11 19.09 -27.01
N ALA A 622 -0.05 19.23 -26.21
CA ALA A 622 0.98 18.21 -26.03
C ALA A 622 0.77 17.36 -24.76
N SER A 623 -0.36 17.56 -24.07
CA SER A 623 -0.73 16.73 -22.92
C SER A 623 -0.97 15.29 -23.36
N LYS A 624 -0.72 14.33 -22.46
CA LYS A 624 -0.98 12.92 -22.68
C LYS A 624 -1.98 12.40 -21.64
N PRO A 625 -2.82 11.42 -22.00
CA PRO A 625 -3.70 10.80 -21.05
C PRO A 625 -2.92 10.03 -19.98
N LEU A 626 -3.49 9.95 -18.78
CA LEU A 626 -3.07 9.00 -17.75
C LEU A 626 -3.41 7.57 -18.20
N GLN A 627 -2.79 6.58 -17.56
CA GLN A 627 -3.02 5.17 -17.89
C GLN A 627 -4.45 4.73 -17.55
N SER A 628 -4.96 5.10 -16.36
CA SER A 628 -6.33 4.79 -15.95
C SER A 628 -7.37 5.62 -16.70
N LYS A 629 -8.56 5.03 -16.81
CA LYS A 629 -9.78 5.69 -17.27
C LYS A 629 -10.78 5.71 -16.13
N SER A 630 -11.81 6.55 -16.25
CA SER A 630 -12.87 6.65 -15.25
C SER A 630 -14.15 7.21 -15.85
N GLU A 631 -15.27 7.16 -15.11
CA GLU A 631 -16.44 7.99 -15.42
C GLU A 631 -16.09 9.49 -15.32
N VAL A 632 -17.00 10.37 -15.75
CA VAL A 632 -16.77 11.83 -15.75
C VAL A 632 -16.74 12.44 -14.34
N ASP A 633 -17.34 11.75 -13.37
CA ASP A 633 -17.43 12.15 -11.99
C ASP A 633 -16.59 11.23 -11.12
N PHE A 634 -15.37 11.65 -10.86
CA PHE A 634 -14.43 10.95 -9.99
C PHE A 634 -13.86 11.91 -8.95
N SER A 635 -13.13 11.36 -7.99
CA SER A 635 -12.33 12.13 -7.04
C SER A 635 -10.93 11.57 -6.96
N VAL A 636 -9.95 12.45 -6.86
CA VAL A 636 -8.58 12.07 -6.52
C VAL A 636 -8.24 12.62 -5.14
N ILE A 637 -7.86 11.73 -4.23
CA ILE A 637 -7.45 12.10 -2.88
C ILE A 637 -6.05 11.56 -2.56
N HIS A 638 -5.36 12.21 -1.63
CA HIS A 638 -4.15 11.68 -1.02
C HIS A 638 -4.47 11.21 0.40
N LEU A 639 -4.29 9.91 0.65
CA LEU A 639 -4.64 9.26 1.91
C LEU A 639 -3.70 8.07 2.17
N ASN A 640 -3.27 7.88 3.42
CA ASN A 640 -2.37 6.81 3.85
C ASN A 640 -1.09 6.71 3.00
N GLY A 641 -0.51 7.87 2.63
CA GLY A 641 0.71 7.95 1.83
C GLY A 641 0.57 7.53 0.36
N ARG A 642 -0.66 7.42 -0.15
CA ARG A 642 -0.97 7.08 -1.55
C ARG A 642 -1.99 8.04 -2.15
N PHE A 643 -1.98 8.10 -3.47
CA PHE A 643 -3.02 8.74 -4.25
C PHE A 643 -4.09 7.70 -4.59
N TRP A 644 -5.36 8.09 -4.53
CA TRP A 644 -6.50 7.22 -4.82
C TRP A 644 -7.42 7.90 -5.81
N LEU A 645 -7.64 7.24 -6.95
CA LEU A 645 -8.68 7.60 -7.90
C LEU A 645 -9.95 6.84 -7.52
N VAL A 646 -10.95 7.57 -7.02
CA VAL A 646 -12.24 7.04 -6.56
C VAL A 646 -13.31 7.31 -7.61
N HIS A 647 -14.00 6.26 -8.05
CA HIS A 647 -15.03 6.35 -9.08
C HIS A 647 -15.96 5.14 -9.07
N HIS A 648 -17.06 5.19 -9.84
CA HIS A 648 -17.83 3.99 -10.14
C HIS A 648 -17.16 3.09 -11.17
N THR A 649 -17.37 1.78 -11.02
CA THR A 649 -17.14 0.83 -12.12
C THR A 649 -18.09 1.12 -13.28
N PRO A 650 -17.71 0.78 -14.54
CA PRO A 650 -18.56 1.04 -15.69
C PRO A 650 -19.94 0.38 -15.55
N ALA A 651 -20.99 1.01 -16.08
CA ALA A 651 -22.37 0.50 -15.99
C ALA A 651 -22.57 -0.91 -16.58
N SER A 652 -21.65 -1.40 -17.42
CA SER A 652 -21.62 -2.78 -17.90
C SER A 652 -21.30 -3.81 -16.80
N GLU A 653 -20.68 -3.38 -15.69
CA GLU A 653 -20.44 -4.20 -14.52
C GLU A 653 -21.63 -4.10 -13.57
N ALA A 654 -22.47 -5.13 -13.55
CA ALA A 654 -23.61 -5.22 -12.66
C ALA A 654 -23.31 -6.16 -11.48
N PRO A 655 -23.45 -5.72 -10.21
CA PRO A 655 -23.85 -4.38 -9.77
C PRO A 655 -22.70 -3.35 -9.91
N GLY A 656 -23.03 -2.11 -10.29
CA GLY A 656 -22.06 -1.03 -10.31
C GLY A 656 -21.51 -0.78 -8.89
N LYS A 657 -20.20 -0.67 -8.75
CA LYS A 657 -19.49 -0.53 -7.47
C LYS A 657 -18.85 0.84 -7.38
N ILE A 658 -18.56 1.30 -6.16
CA ILE A 658 -17.61 2.39 -5.91
C ILE A 658 -16.26 1.74 -5.61
N VAL A 659 -15.24 2.10 -6.37
CA VAL A 659 -13.88 1.54 -6.28
C VAL A 659 -12.85 2.64 -6.05
N ALA A 660 -11.66 2.25 -5.60
CA ALA A 660 -10.50 3.14 -5.54
C ALA A 660 -9.26 2.49 -6.17
N VAL A 661 -8.62 3.21 -7.08
CA VAL A 661 -7.38 2.79 -7.77
C VAL A 661 -6.18 3.45 -7.07
N PRO A 662 -5.25 2.69 -6.47
CA PRO A 662 -4.08 3.25 -5.81
C PRO A 662 -3.00 3.71 -6.80
N ALA A 663 -2.24 4.73 -6.39
CA ALA A 663 -0.99 5.14 -7.03
C ALA A 663 0.00 5.69 -5.99
N THR A 664 1.29 5.59 -6.29
CA THR A 664 2.36 6.23 -5.49
C THR A 664 2.63 7.68 -5.92
N THR A 665 2.05 8.11 -7.04
CA THR A 665 2.16 9.47 -7.58
C THR A 665 0.80 9.97 -8.05
N ALA A 666 0.66 11.28 -8.22
CA ALA A 666 -0.59 11.91 -8.68
C ALA A 666 -0.97 11.54 -10.14
N TRP A 667 -0.10 10.87 -10.89
CA TRP A 667 -0.30 10.51 -12.31
C TRP A 667 -0.24 9.00 -12.59
N GLY A 668 0.23 8.20 -11.64
CA GLY A 668 0.60 6.80 -11.84
C GLY A 668 -0.50 5.78 -11.50
N PHE A 669 -1.77 6.10 -11.75
CA PHE A 669 -2.87 5.17 -11.52
C PHE A 669 -2.77 3.97 -12.47
N GLY A 670 -2.74 2.77 -11.90
CA GLY A 670 -2.59 1.51 -12.62
C GLY A 670 -3.92 0.82 -12.93
N SER A 671 -3.88 -0.50 -13.04
CA SER A 671 -5.05 -1.38 -13.16
C SER A 671 -5.56 -1.91 -11.83
N ASP A 672 -4.80 -1.72 -10.75
CA ASP A 672 -5.14 -2.24 -9.44
C ASP A 672 -6.34 -1.47 -8.86
N GLN A 673 -7.26 -2.15 -8.15
CA GLN A 673 -8.40 -1.49 -7.53
C GLN A 673 -8.81 -2.15 -6.22
N VAL A 674 -9.44 -1.38 -5.33
CA VAL A 674 -10.16 -1.89 -4.16
C VAL A 674 -11.64 -1.56 -4.24
N ASP A 675 -12.48 -2.52 -3.89
CA ASP A 675 -13.93 -2.32 -3.78
C ASP A 675 -14.24 -1.60 -2.46
N LEU A 676 -14.76 -0.37 -2.53
CA LEU A 676 -15.13 0.41 -1.34
C LEU A 676 -16.58 0.18 -0.93
N PHE A 677 -17.48 0.06 -1.92
CA PHE A 677 -18.91 -0.09 -1.66
C PHE A 677 -19.67 -0.66 -2.86
N THR A 678 -20.73 -1.43 -2.62
CA THR A 678 -21.70 -1.81 -3.65
C THR A 678 -23.08 -1.22 -3.29
N PRO A 679 -23.51 -0.14 -3.98
CA PRO A 679 -24.82 0.45 -3.78
C PRO A 679 -25.98 -0.56 -3.82
N PRO A 680 -26.83 -0.61 -2.80
CA PRO A 680 -27.93 -1.58 -2.73
C PRO A 680 -28.98 -1.38 -3.83
N GLU A 681 -29.16 -0.16 -4.34
CA GLU A 681 -30.16 0.17 -5.36
C GLU A 681 -29.94 -0.59 -6.68
N THR A 682 -28.68 -0.89 -7.02
CA THR A 682 -28.36 -1.69 -8.22
C THR A 682 -28.69 -3.17 -8.05
N LYS A 683 -28.80 -3.67 -6.81
CA LYS A 683 -29.14 -5.08 -6.54
C LYS A 683 -30.63 -5.36 -6.65
N THR A 684 -31.47 -4.39 -6.26
CA THR A 684 -32.92 -4.58 -6.19
C THR A 684 -33.60 -4.46 -7.56
N ASN A 685 -33.07 -3.64 -8.45
CA ASN A 685 -33.57 -3.51 -9.82
C ASN A 685 -32.43 -3.20 -10.82
N PRO A 686 -31.57 -4.19 -11.13
CA PRO A 686 -30.34 -3.99 -11.90
C PRO A 686 -30.57 -3.50 -13.33
N ASN A 687 -31.73 -3.80 -13.93
CA ASN A 687 -32.03 -3.45 -15.32
C ASN A 687 -32.47 -1.99 -15.50
N HIS A 688 -32.84 -1.32 -14.41
CA HIS A 688 -33.45 0.01 -14.47
C HIS A 688 -32.85 1.02 -13.49
N SER A 689 -31.99 0.60 -12.56
CA SER A 689 -31.34 1.51 -11.61
C SER A 689 -29.92 1.80 -12.07
N SER A 690 -29.52 3.06 -11.99
CA SER A 690 -28.18 3.52 -12.32
C SER A 690 -27.60 4.25 -11.11
N VAL A 691 -26.35 3.97 -10.81
CA VAL A 691 -25.57 4.69 -9.80
C VAL A 691 -24.34 5.26 -10.48
N TYR A 692 -24.02 6.51 -10.16
CA TYR A 692 -22.93 7.27 -10.77
C TYR A 692 -22.54 8.40 -9.83
N GLY A 693 -21.47 9.13 -10.17
CA GLY A 693 -21.14 10.35 -9.46
C GLY A 693 -20.48 10.11 -8.11
N ALA A 694 -19.57 9.13 -8.03
CA ALA A 694 -18.84 8.84 -6.80
C ALA A 694 -17.91 10.02 -6.44
N ARG A 695 -18.31 10.83 -5.46
CA ARG A 695 -17.58 12.04 -5.04
C ARG A 695 -17.12 11.94 -3.60
N VAL A 696 -15.83 12.16 -3.37
CA VAL A 696 -15.26 12.24 -2.03
C VAL A 696 -15.48 13.65 -1.46
N HIS A 697 -15.92 13.73 -0.21
CA HIS A 697 -16.06 14.97 0.54
C HIS A 697 -15.09 15.02 1.71
N ALA A 698 -13.80 15.25 1.41
CA ALA A 698 -12.71 15.21 2.39
C ALA A 698 -12.93 16.15 3.59
N ASP A 699 -13.60 17.28 3.37
CA ASP A 699 -13.87 18.26 4.43
C ASP A 699 -15.10 17.92 5.29
N VAL A 700 -15.88 16.88 4.93
CA VAL A 700 -17.07 16.48 5.69
C VAL A 700 -16.65 15.46 6.75
N ASN A 701 -16.65 15.88 8.01
CA ASN A 701 -16.38 14.99 9.13
C ASN A 701 -17.57 14.06 9.35
N SER A 702 -17.40 12.76 9.13
CA SER A 702 -18.33 11.74 9.62
C SER A 702 -17.91 11.11 10.94
N ASP A 703 -16.60 10.97 11.18
CA ASP A 703 -15.90 10.65 12.43
C ASP A 703 -14.38 10.66 12.14
N LYS A 704 -13.49 10.65 13.16
CA LYS A 704 -12.04 10.46 12.92
C LYS A 704 -11.82 9.08 12.29
N GLY A 705 -11.14 9.02 11.14
CA GLY A 705 -10.84 7.77 10.44
C GLY A 705 -11.88 7.31 9.42
N ARG A 706 -12.82 8.18 9.02
CA ARG A 706 -13.76 7.91 7.92
C ARG A 706 -13.81 9.06 6.93
N ILE A 707 -14.09 8.72 5.68
CA ILE A 707 -14.30 9.63 4.58
C ILE A 707 -15.74 9.48 4.11
N VAL A 708 -16.40 10.61 3.89
CA VAL A 708 -17.71 10.63 3.27
C VAL A 708 -17.56 10.56 1.77
N ILE A 709 -18.25 9.60 1.15
CA ILE A 709 -18.43 9.54 -0.30
C ILE A 709 -19.91 9.71 -0.59
N SER A 710 -20.25 10.55 -1.57
CA SER A 710 -21.59 10.59 -2.14
C SER A 710 -21.66 9.82 -3.46
N TYR A 711 -22.83 9.30 -3.79
CA TYR A 711 -23.19 8.86 -5.13
C TYR A 711 -24.63 9.24 -5.44
N THR A 712 -24.97 9.35 -6.72
CA THR A 712 -26.32 9.63 -7.18
C THR A 712 -26.99 8.34 -7.64
N VAL A 713 -28.26 8.19 -7.28
CA VAL A 713 -29.15 7.15 -7.82
C VAL A 713 -29.99 7.79 -8.91
N SER A 714 -30.18 7.08 -10.02
CA SER A 714 -31.14 7.40 -11.09
C SER A 714 -31.82 6.13 -11.59
N THR A 715 -32.83 6.30 -12.45
CA THR A 715 -33.55 5.17 -13.02
C THR A 715 -34.07 5.42 -14.43
N SER A 716 -33.97 4.40 -15.27
CA SER A 716 -34.57 4.34 -16.61
C SER A 716 -35.99 3.75 -16.61
N ALA A 717 -36.51 3.33 -15.46
CA ALA A 717 -37.87 2.83 -15.36
C ALA A 717 -38.88 3.91 -15.76
N ILE A 718 -39.89 3.54 -16.55
CA ILE A 718 -40.96 4.45 -16.99
C ILE A 718 -42.33 3.99 -16.49
N ASN A 719 -43.27 4.92 -16.36
CA ASN A 719 -44.68 4.60 -16.14
C ASN A 719 -45.42 4.29 -17.47
N LEU A 720 -46.72 3.99 -17.37
CA LEU A 720 -47.59 3.73 -18.53
C LEU A 720 -47.75 4.93 -19.48
N THR A 721 -47.34 6.13 -19.06
CA THR A 721 -47.35 7.35 -19.89
C THR A 721 -45.95 7.71 -20.43
N CYS A 722 -45.00 6.78 -20.37
CA CYS A 722 -43.62 6.91 -20.85
C CYS A 722 -42.76 7.96 -20.14
N TRP A 723 -43.13 8.36 -18.92
CA TRP A 723 -42.34 9.26 -18.10
C TRP A 723 -41.42 8.50 -17.16
N THR A 724 -40.16 8.96 -17.06
CA THR A 724 -39.16 8.32 -16.22
C THR A 724 -39.49 8.49 -14.73
N ARG A 725 -39.28 7.40 -13.99
CA ARG A 725 -39.61 7.25 -12.58
C ARG A 725 -38.95 8.32 -11.70
N GLY A 726 -37.75 8.77 -12.07
CA GLY A 726 -37.02 9.83 -11.36
C GLY A 726 -37.75 11.17 -11.27
N TYR A 727 -38.70 11.46 -12.17
CA TYR A 727 -39.45 12.72 -12.12
C TYR A 727 -40.52 12.74 -11.03
N TYR A 728 -41.05 11.59 -10.61
CA TYR A 728 -42.22 11.55 -9.70
C TYR A 728 -42.01 10.67 -8.47
N PHE A 729 -40.86 9.97 -8.37
CA PHE A 729 -40.45 9.25 -7.17
C PHE A 729 -39.23 9.94 -6.53
N PRO A 730 -39.41 10.55 -5.35
CA PRO A 730 -38.38 11.38 -4.73
C PRO A 730 -37.11 10.60 -4.36
N ASP A 731 -37.25 9.31 -4.05
CA ASP A 731 -36.16 8.40 -3.68
C ASP A 731 -35.17 8.08 -4.82
N ASN A 732 -35.49 8.43 -6.07
CA ASN A 732 -34.71 8.05 -7.25
C ASN A 732 -33.83 9.16 -7.84
N TYR A 733 -33.78 10.35 -7.26
CA TYR A 733 -32.93 11.45 -7.75
C TYR A 733 -32.39 12.31 -6.61
N GLN A 734 -31.78 11.62 -5.65
CA GLN A 734 -31.22 12.20 -4.43
C GLN A 734 -29.83 11.61 -4.21
N PRO A 735 -28.85 12.41 -3.72
CA PRO A 735 -27.59 11.86 -3.27
C PRO A 735 -27.76 10.86 -2.15
N ARG A 736 -26.90 9.86 -2.15
CA ARG A 736 -26.67 8.94 -1.05
C ARG A 736 -25.28 9.21 -0.52
N PHE A 737 -25.15 9.25 0.80
CA PHE A 737 -23.88 9.41 1.49
C PHE A 737 -23.52 8.13 2.22
N ILE A 738 -22.26 7.74 2.12
CA ILE A 738 -21.68 6.59 2.82
C ILE A 738 -20.44 7.03 3.60
N ASP A 739 -20.21 6.37 4.72
CA ASP A 739 -19.00 6.49 5.51
C ASP A 739 -18.08 5.32 5.20
N VAL A 740 -17.04 5.62 4.42
CA VAL A 740 -15.98 4.67 4.09
C VAL A 740 -14.85 4.85 5.10
N PRO A 741 -14.40 3.80 5.81
CA PRO A 741 -13.20 3.90 6.62
C PRO A 741 -12.01 4.38 5.80
N THR A 742 -11.22 5.32 6.30
CA THR A 742 -9.95 5.72 5.65
C THR A 742 -9.03 4.52 5.46
N THR A 743 -9.20 3.53 6.31
CA THR A 743 -8.48 2.28 6.32
C THR A 743 -9.00 1.25 5.32
N ALA A 744 -10.11 1.50 4.62
CA ALA A 744 -10.55 0.73 3.45
C ALA A 744 -9.69 1.03 2.20
N PHE A 745 -8.90 2.11 2.24
CA PHE A 745 -7.91 2.47 1.23
C PHE A 745 -6.58 1.77 1.55
N PHE A 746 -6.55 0.45 1.38
CA PHE A 746 -5.37 -0.42 1.55
C PHE A 746 -4.91 -0.99 0.21
N SER A 747 -3.65 -1.40 0.10
CA SER A 747 -3.22 -2.18 -1.07
C SER A 747 -3.74 -3.61 -0.91
N ALA A 748 -4.49 -4.08 -1.91
CA ALA A 748 -5.08 -5.40 -1.94
C ALA A 748 -4.42 -6.27 -3.01
N LYS A 749 -4.54 -7.58 -2.86
CA LYS A 749 -4.31 -8.50 -3.97
C LYS A 749 -5.38 -8.25 -5.04
N THR A 750 -4.96 -7.87 -6.25
CA THR A 750 -5.82 -7.71 -7.43
C THR A 750 -6.14 -9.04 -8.09
#